data_AF-A0A0Q8HWM6-F1
#
_entry.id   AF-A0A0Q8HWM6-F1
#
_cell.length_a   1.000
_cell.length_b   1.000
_cell.length_c   1.000
_cell.angle_alpha   90.00
_cell.angle_beta   90.00
_cell.angle_gamma   90.00
#
_symmetry.space_group_name_H-M   'P 1'
#
loop_
_entity.id
_entity.type
_entity.pdbx_description
1 polymer ?
#
loop_
_entity_poly.entity_id
_entity_poly.type
_entity_poly.pdbx_seq_one_letter_code
_entity_poly.pdbx_strand_id
1 'polypeptide(L)'
;MTAMVSVLVGPTIAMADPSTPGASSTVRCASPPATEGATQDNRDAFVDLWSERFADNTWRKAYVALKQVPSDILAEGFHGLPEPTQLWLSACLLEDLLATTHTSPTAQERETYLAGVALVIFGKESTEEMREELNEPAPPPPADTPPVEQDLTGEHLDAMSEELAEAPSLTSAKQPRTSVAAPTARTSTNITAGAPPTFREQLTALPAVPLVLSALDSLLQEVSKVQGKLFTLPVLNLLAPLFYRICAESATMELSCSVSVPVGIPVPADVTGDHLPDVLAQLVPTTNLIDVGARFAVSRIGTTGNLPAHVFAVYDTPVVKKRVTVGIDGRASTLGWNNAVKLTLKNVVGALTGDVQVAASVATNQPGATQAVTFGVKSLTGGSNGVPVTEQDPLTGSVQLSPFPATFDVGARLTHTNTHSKDTITVSTPLPTKVDAAIDQAVTSGTTDSNRRFTATVDKLPTTVQVDLTRVGTHQSIEYVANDEIGFVQATDTTTPDVTQPSKVDHAVYQVHGVPKRMKVDLDGNLIGYDASDTIDKVYAGVERMNGDAVTAEVRDIPAQATVLFDGKNSLLDWDASAATTSVSAAAHLTADTLGTDRDFDAGLTIESIPAKWNAGWADGDVLFEAPAAGIGSISANVTNHGDYQTLPGDHLSAYYDEASGDLDASLRISNLRRAAFAKVPDAGNGGGFEAGLDMGDHGEFGFAGEVHTAAGDLEASGSLSNLPSTVTLRSEGGRITYSGDSNPDATISVAAGKAPALAATPVPPQVHGIAVRDGASGSDRAIRAKVYLTGLPTGLDLDATNGIYTVTGYHPTIDTLVVDAVLKKLAPKPISLQLQQGVPTAVPVDFTFGPITTATLPDGSHTIGLDYVASQPLGALNANATYDDTDEAQLTISAIPKSISVDASFGTDTKTVGVTMSQGIDDITAAYKHVGDIDFAASVHLHDVPKTVDITIGKDSSSGGGTDVDAPVFTMTTESAGLDIDAFASAAISDPVDATAAVALTVTNLGKVVTADLIGSRLHLTSSPATEAFALEAAGRVQKTISLAWDGGIFQNTGSLSADLKIHRVTLGLTDFSDVNLRLGFTTGLDGTFGTFTFGQDSDLTIDLEEKFSVFIDWPDPLGSDTIPIVNIPHATIPFGNVAPRWHINENVYERAFHLPIIHFGIADCGVSFDVRPAPGYTTSGNTFTLGQPTNDGAHTPAWLITPDINLLGFSLPDFGLDIIAYFLSPYGNGITAYPECQWLV
;
A
#
# COMPACT_ATOMS: atom_id res chain seq x y z
N MET A 1 46.81 -23.12 4.69
CA MET A 1 45.55 -22.59 4.15
C MET A 1 44.34 -23.52 4.28
N THR A 2 44.43 -24.85 4.06
CA THR A 2 43.32 -25.78 4.38
C THR A 2 42.86 -25.72 5.85
N ALA A 3 43.70 -25.21 6.77
CA ALA A 3 43.36 -24.98 8.17
C ALA A 3 42.55 -23.69 8.43
N MET A 4 42.66 -22.64 7.59
CA MET A 4 41.97 -21.36 7.82
C MET A 4 40.50 -21.42 7.39
N VAL A 5 40.20 -22.18 6.32
CA VAL A 5 38.83 -22.50 5.88
C VAL A 5 38.20 -23.57 6.78
N SER A 6 38.96 -24.57 7.27
CA SER A 6 38.44 -25.56 8.23
C SER A 6 38.17 -24.99 9.65
N VAL A 7 38.73 -23.83 10.01
CA VAL A 7 38.40 -23.13 11.27
C VAL A 7 37.16 -22.23 11.13
N LEU A 8 36.80 -21.83 9.90
CA LEU A 8 35.64 -20.96 9.63
C LEU A 8 34.39 -21.71 9.13
N VAL A 9 34.50 -22.94 8.61
CA VAL A 9 33.37 -23.69 8.00
C VAL A 9 33.17 -25.09 8.60
N GLY A 10 33.43 -25.28 9.90
CA GLY A 10 33.22 -26.57 10.57
C GLY A 10 32.19 -26.52 11.71
N PRO A 11 30.98 -27.11 11.57
CA PRO A 11 30.00 -27.15 12.65
C PRO A 11 30.19 -28.43 13.49
N THR A 12 31.21 -28.47 14.34
CA THR A 12 31.25 -29.43 15.46
C THR A 12 32.00 -28.89 16.67
N ILE A 13 31.32 -28.09 17.51
CA ILE A 13 31.62 -27.99 18.95
C ILE A 13 30.30 -27.95 19.72
N ALA A 14 30.05 -29.00 20.51
CA ALA A 14 28.93 -29.11 21.45
C ALA A 14 29.04 -28.04 22.57
N MET A 15 27.91 -27.41 22.91
CA MET A 15 27.81 -26.43 23.98
C MET A 15 28.00 -27.08 25.37
N ALA A 16 28.94 -26.54 26.15
CA ALA A 16 29.10 -26.79 27.57
C ALA A 16 28.56 -25.61 28.40
N ASP A 17 28.06 -25.92 29.60
CA ASP A 17 27.38 -25.07 30.59
C ASP A 17 28.17 -23.80 31.00
N PRO A 18 27.53 -22.62 31.26
CA PRO A 18 28.24 -21.37 31.53
C PRO A 18 28.33 -21.10 33.03
N SER A 19 29.39 -21.61 33.68
CA SER A 19 29.79 -21.11 35.01
C SER A 19 31.29 -21.11 35.27
N THR A 20 32.11 -20.72 34.31
CA THR A 20 33.41 -20.00 34.48
C THR A 20 33.88 -19.55 33.09
N PRO A 21 34.56 -18.39 32.92
CA PRO A 21 34.89 -17.87 31.60
C PRO A 21 35.98 -18.71 30.94
N GLY A 22 35.56 -19.67 30.12
CA GLY A 22 36.39 -20.43 29.18
C GLY A 22 36.26 -19.84 27.79
N ALA A 23 37.40 -19.66 27.11
CA ALA A 23 37.59 -18.93 25.88
C ALA A 23 36.73 -19.43 24.70
N SER A 24 35.83 -18.57 24.21
CA SER A 24 35.45 -18.54 22.80
C SER A 24 36.64 -17.96 22.04
N SER A 25 37.19 -18.71 21.09
CA SER A 25 38.39 -18.34 20.33
C SER A 25 38.11 -17.28 19.26
N THR A 26 37.42 -16.19 19.60
CA THR A 26 37.29 -15.05 18.69
C THR A 26 38.58 -14.26 18.73
N VAL A 27 39.30 -14.23 17.62
CA VAL A 27 40.49 -13.40 17.49
C VAL A 27 40.03 -11.94 17.60
N ARG A 28 40.58 -11.23 18.58
CA ARG A 28 40.29 -9.80 18.84
C ARG A 28 41.56 -8.99 18.74
N CYS A 29 41.44 -7.74 18.33
CA CYS A 29 42.61 -6.90 18.19
C CYS A 29 43.38 -6.73 19.51
N ALA A 30 42.67 -6.69 20.64
CA ALA A 30 43.25 -6.59 21.98
C ALA A 30 44.04 -7.83 22.44
N SER A 31 44.04 -8.94 21.68
CA SER A 31 44.66 -10.21 22.08
C SER A 31 45.61 -10.74 21.00
N PRO A 32 46.83 -10.16 20.86
CA PRO A 32 47.82 -10.63 19.90
C PRO A 32 48.20 -12.10 20.18
N PRO A 33 48.28 -12.95 19.13
CA PRO A 33 48.76 -14.31 19.30
C PRO A 33 50.26 -14.34 19.67
N ALA A 34 50.70 -15.40 20.35
CA ALA A 34 52.11 -15.61 20.69
C ALA A 34 52.92 -16.14 19.49
N THR A 35 52.79 -15.50 18.34
CA THR A 35 53.44 -15.87 17.07
C THR A 35 54.34 -14.74 16.57
N GLU A 36 55.35 -15.09 15.77
CA GLU A 36 56.29 -14.13 15.20
C GLU A 36 55.54 -13.07 14.37
N GLY A 37 55.87 -11.79 14.59
CA GLY A 37 55.26 -10.66 13.89
C GLY A 37 53.96 -10.12 14.49
N ALA A 38 53.40 -10.74 15.53
CA ALA A 38 52.24 -10.21 16.26
C ALA A 38 52.65 -9.08 17.24
N THR A 39 53.23 -8.01 16.69
CA THR A 39 53.68 -6.82 17.42
C THR A 39 52.72 -5.66 17.23
N GLN A 40 52.73 -4.72 18.17
CA GLN A 40 51.93 -3.49 18.05
C GLN A 40 52.32 -2.67 16.81
N ASP A 41 53.61 -2.59 16.50
CA ASP A 41 54.11 -1.86 15.33
C ASP A 41 53.60 -2.45 14.01
N ASN A 42 53.58 -3.78 13.88
CA ASN A 42 53.02 -4.44 12.70
C ASN A 42 51.50 -4.28 12.61
N ARG A 43 50.80 -4.25 13.75
CA ARG A 43 49.36 -3.94 13.77
C ARG A 43 49.09 -2.56 13.25
N ASP A 44 49.75 -1.55 13.81
CA ASP A 44 49.50 -0.16 13.47
C ASP A 44 49.86 0.10 12.00
N ALA A 45 51.00 -0.41 11.54
CA ALA A 45 51.40 -0.34 10.13
C ALA A 45 50.43 -1.06 9.17
N PHE A 46 49.85 -2.19 9.58
CA PHE A 46 48.86 -2.91 8.77
C PHE A 46 47.53 -2.16 8.70
N VAL A 47 47.02 -1.70 9.85
CA VAL A 47 45.73 -1.00 9.93
C VAL A 47 45.79 0.32 9.18
N ASP A 48 46.83 1.14 9.39
CA ASP A 48 47.01 2.42 8.71
C ASP A 48 47.05 2.26 7.18
N LEU A 49 47.72 1.21 6.70
CA LEU A 49 47.85 0.96 5.27
C LEU A 49 46.57 0.43 4.63
N TRP A 50 45.87 -0.47 5.32
CA TRP A 50 44.72 -1.17 4.76
C TRP A 50 43.39 -0.46 4.99
N SER A 51 43.26 0.40 6.01
CA SER A 51 42.04 1.20 6.24
C SER A 51 41.81 2.20 5.10
N GLU A 52 42.86 2.91 4.66
CA GLU A 52 42.79 3.83 3.51
C GLU A 52 42.40 3.09 2.22
N ARG A 53 42.98 1.90 2.00
CA ARG A 53 42.68 1.05 0.84
C ARG A 53 41.25 0.53 0.84
N PHE A 54 40.71 0.16 2.00
CA PHE A 54 39.33 -0.27 2.13
C PHE A 54 38.34 0.90 2.01
N ALA A 55 38.75 2.13 2.33
CA ALA A 55 37.93 3.31 2.09
C ALA A 55 37.82 3.66 0.59
N ASP A 56 38.85 3.38 -0.21
CA ASP A 56 38.83 3.60 -1.67
C ASP A 56 38.11 2.47 -2.43
N ASN A 57 36.85 2.74 -2.82
CA ASN A 57 36.01 1.80 -3.56
C ASN A 57 36.58 1.43 -4.94
N THR A 58 37.31 2.34 -5.59
CA THR A 58 37.93 2.09 -6.91
C THR A 58 39.09 1.12 -6.75
N TRP A 59 39.95 1.37 -5.76
CA TRP A 59 41.06 0.48 -5.43
C TRP A 59 40.55 -0.91 -5.03
N ARG A 60 39.55 -0.98 -4.14
CA ARG A 60 38.99 -2.26 -3.67
C ARG A 60 38.42 -3.10 -4.81
N LYS A 61 37.65 -2.50 -5.73
CA LYS A 61 37.13 -3.21 -6.92
C LYS A 61 38.25 -3.70 -7.83
N ALA A 62 39.27 -2.86 -8.06
CA ALA A 62 40.43 -3.25 -8.86
C ALA A 62 41.21 -4.40 -8.19
N TYR A 63 41.45 -4.33 -6.88
CA TYR A 63 42.18 -5.35 -6.12
C TYR A 63 41.43 -6.68 -6.07
N VAL A 64 40.11 -6.67 -5.83
CA VAL A 64 39.27 -7.89 -5.83
C VAL A 64 39.25 -8.57 -7.20
N ALA A 65 39.43 -7.83 -8.29
CA ALA A 65 39.50 -8.41 -9.64
C ALA A 65 40.85 -9.10 -9.98
N LEU A 66 41.90 -8.90 -9.19
CA LEU A 66 43.23 -9.49 -9.45
C LEU A 66 43.29 -10.98 -9.08
N LYS A 67 43.94 -11.78 -9.93
CA LYS A 67 44.15 -13.22 -9.74
C LYS A 67 45.21 -13.57 -8.68
N GLN A 68 46.15 -12.66 -8.43
CA GLN A 68 47.24 -12.86 -7.48
C GLN A 68 47.46 -11.57 -6.69
N VAL A 69 48.00 -11.68 -5.47
CA VAL A 69 48.42 -10.52 -4.68
C VAL A 69 49.56 -9.81 -5.43
N PRO A 70 49.43 -8.52 -5.76
CA PRO A 70 50.49 -7.73 -6.38
C PRO A 70 51.81 -7.79 -5.62
N SER A 71 52.93 -7.74 -6.36
CA SER A 71 54.26 -7.84 -5.76
C SER A 71 54.61 -6.70 -4.81
N ASP A 72 54.04 -5.51 -5.02
CA ASP A 72 54.16 -4.37 -4.12
C ASP A 72 53.42 -4.61 -2.80
N ILE A 73 52.28 -5.30 -2.82
CA ILE A 73 51.57 -5.72 -1.60
C ILE A 73 52.31 -6.85 -0.88
N LEU A 74 52.84 -7.82 -1.62
CA LEU A 74 53.69 -8.87 -1.02
C LEU A 74 54.96 -8.29 -0.36
N ALA A 75 55.51 -7.20 -0.91
CA ALA A 75 56.69 -6.52 -0.38
C ALA A 75 56.42 -5.82 0.97
N GLU A 76 55.15 -5.61 1.36
CA GLU A 76 54.77 -5.08 2.68
C GLU A 76 55.05 -6.09 3.80
N GLY A 77 55.27 -7.36 3.46
CA GLY A 77 55.71 -8.40 4.39
C GLY A 77 54.60 -9.05 5.22
N PHE A 78 53.37 -8.55 5.19
CA PHE A 78 52.25 -9.08 5.99
C PHE A 78 51.79 -10.47 5.53
N HIS A 79 51.79 -10.76 4.22
CA HIS A 79 51.48 -12.09 3.67
C HIS A 79 52.51 -13.16 4.01
N GLY A 80 53.71 -12.75 4.48
CA GLY A 80 54.74 -13.66 4.97
C GLY A 80 54.60 -14.02 6.46
N LEU A 81 53.66 -13.39 7.19
CA LEU A 81 53.44 -13.65 8.60
C LEU A 81 52.64 -14.95 8.82
N PRO A 82 52.77 -15.62 9.97
CA PRO A 82 51.98 -16.82 10.27
C PRO A 82 50.46 -16.56 10.22
N GLU A 83 49.66 -17.52 9.75
CA GLU A 83 48.19 -17.41 9.62
C GLU A 83 47.49 -16.86 10.89
N PRO A 84 47.85 -17.25 12.13
CA PRO A 84 47.26 -16.65 13.33
C PRO A 84 47.51 -15.15 13.46
N THR A 85 48.68 -14.68 13.02
CA THR A 85 49.03 -13.25 13.01
C THR A 85 48.24 -12.51 11.93
N GLN A 86 48.08 -13.11 10.74
CA GLN A 86 47.27 -12.53 9.66
C GLN A 86 45.81 -12.36 10.08
N LEU A 87 45.21 -13.39 10.70
CA LEU A 87 43.82 -13.31 11.21
C LEU A 87 43.67 -12.26 12.32
N TRP A 88 44.68 -12.09 13.17
CA TRP A 88 44.71 -11.04 14.18
C TRP A 88 44.79 -9.64 13.58
N LEU A 89 45.63 -9.45 12.55
CA LEU A 89 45.71 -8.19 11.80
C LEU A 89 44.39 -7.86 11.11
N SER A 90 43.70 -8.84 10.50
CA SER A 90 42.35 -8.66 9.95
C SER A 90 41.32 -8.27 11.01
N ALA A 91 41.40 -8.84 12.22
CA ALA A 91 40.52 -8.46 13.33
C ALA A 91 40.78 -7.02 13.80
N CYS A 92 42.02 -6.56 13.79
CA CYS A 92 42.36 -5.17 14.07
C CYS A 92 41.83 -4.20 13.01
N LEU A 93 41.98 -4.53 11.73
CA LEU A 93 41.42 -3.71 10.65
C LEU A 93 39.90 -3.66 10.71
N LEU A 94 39.24 -4.79 11.00
CA LEU A 94 37.78 -4.82 11.17
C LEU A 94 37.32 -3.91 12.31
N GLU A 95 38.00 -3.94 13.46
CA GLU A 95 37.67 -3.07 14.60
C GLU A 95 37.85 -1.59 14.26
N ASP A 96 38.86 -1.22 13.47
CA ASP A 96 39.08 0.15 12.97
C ASP A 96 37.99 0.60 11.98
N LEU A 97 37.62 -0.26 11.02
CA LEU A 97 36.54 0.00 10.08
C LEU A 97 35.20 0.19 10.79
N LEU A 98 34.86 -0.69 11.75
CA LEU A 98 33.62 -0.60 12.53
C LEU A 98 33.57 0.65 13.42
N ALA A 99 34.71 1.04 13.98
CA ALA A 99 34.83 2.28 14.75
C ALA A 99 34.59 3.52 13.86
N THR A 100 35.13 3.50 12.64
CA THR A 100 34.97 4.58 11.64
C THR A 100 33.54 4.69 11.12
N THR A 101 32.83 3.57 10.94
CA THR A 101 31.44 3.56 10.46
C THR A 101 30.39 3.65 11.57
N HIS A 102 30.82 3.75 12.83
CA HIS A 102 29.95 3.72 14.01
C HIS A 102 28.99 2.52 14.06
N THR A 103 29.44 1.36 13.57
CA THR A 103 28.62 0.14 13.46
C THR A 103 28.95 -0.85 14.58
N SER A 104 27.93 -1.42 15.23
CA SER A 104 28.09 -2.42 16.29
C SER A 104 27.45 -3.75 15.87
N PRO A 105 28.16 -4.62 15.15
CA PRO A 105 27.62 -5.89 14.67
C PRO A 105 27.38 -6.89 15.81
N THR A 106 26.44 -7.81 15.59
CA THR A 106 26.30 -9.01 16.42
C THR A 106 27.56 -9.88 16.35
N ALA A 107 27.69 -10.84 17.27
CA ALA A 107 28.86 -11.73 17.29
C ALA A 107 29.03 -12.52 15.99
N GLN A 108 27.92 -12.97 15.38
CA GLN A 108 27.93 -13.71 14.13
C GLN A 108 28.32 -12.82 12.94
N GLU A 109 27.70 -11.63 12.82
CA GLU A 109 28.06 -10.66 11.78
C GLU A 109 29.52 -10.24 11.86
N ARG A 110 30.07 -10.09 13.07
CA ARG A 110 31.50 -9.79 13.26
C ARG A 110 32.40 -10.89 12.70
N GLU A 111 32.07 -12.17 12.93
CA GLU A 111 32.86 -13.28 12.40
C GLU A 111 32.75 -13.37 10.87
N THR A 112 31.57 -13.12 10.30
CA THR A 112 31.37 -13.01 8.85
C THR A 112 32.20 -11.88 8.25
N TYR A 113 32.19 -10.70 8.88
CA TYR A 113 33.01 -9.57 8.43
C TYR A 113 34.50 -9.85 8.57
N LEU A 114 34.92 -10.54 9.62
CA LEU A 114 36.31 -10.94 9.82
C LEU A 114 36.77 -11.91 8.73
N ALA A 115 35.93 -12.90 8.39
CA ALA A 115 36.18 -13.84 7.31
C ALA A 115 36.28 -13.10 5.96
N GLY A 116 35.37 -12.17 5.68
CA GLY A 116 35.40 -11.34 4.47
C GLY A 116 36.68 -10.50 4.36
N VAL A 117 37.08 -9.82 5.43
CA VAL A 117 38.33 -9.02 5.45
C VAL A 117 39.56 -9.92 5.27
N ALA A 118 39.62 -11.06 5.95
CA ALA A 118 40.74 -12.01 5.82
C ALA A 118 40.81 -12.62 4.41
N LEU A 119 39.68 -12.99 3.82
CA LEU A 119 39.60 -13.57 2.47
C LEU A 119 40.04 -12.56 1.41
N VAL A 120 39.58 -11.31 1.50
CA VAL A 120 39.95 -10.25 0.54
C VAL A 120 41.46 -9.98 0.58
N ILE A 121 42.05 -9.90 1.78
CA ILE A 121 43.46 -9.51 1.94
C ILE A 121 44.39 -10.70 1.70
N PHE A 122 44.14 -11.84 2.33
CA PHE A 122 45.07 -12.98 2.39
C PHE A 122 44.61 -14.20 1.58
N GLY A 123 43.35 -14.26 1.14
CA GLY A 123 42.74 -15.45 0.49
C GLY A 123 42.74 -15.48 -1.04
N LYS A 124 43.59 -14.68 -1.70
CA LYS A 124 43.60 -14.55 -3.17
C LYS A 124 43.92 -15.83 -3.94
N GLU A 125 44.83 -16.64 -3.43
CA GLU A 125 45.20 -17.92 -4.06
C GLU A 125 44.04 -18.92 -4.02
N SER A 126 43.37 -19.04 -2.88
CA SER A 126 42.20 -19.92 -2.72
C SER A 126 40.96 -19.45 -3.51
N THR A 127 40.79 -18.14 -3.68
CA THR A 127 39.69 -17.59 -4.51
C THR A 127 39.93 -17.80 -6.00
N GLU A 128 41.18 -17.82 -6.46
CA GLU A 128 41.48 -18.17 -7.86
C GLU A 128 41.41 -19.68 -8.11
N GLU A 129 41.81 -20.53 -7.17
CA GLU A 129 41.60 -21.99 -7.27
C GLU A 129 40.11 -22.34 -7.41
N MET A 130 39.24 -21.76 -6.56
CA MET A 130 37.78 -21.92 -6.70
C MET A 130 37.28 -21.40 -8.06
N ARG A 131 37.84 -20.29 -8.54
CA ARG A 131 37.46 -19.70 -9.83
C ARG A 131 37.95 -20.53 -11.02
N GLU A 132 39.11 -21.19 -10.93
CA GLU A 132 39.63 -22.07 -11.98
C GLU A 132 38.85 -23.39 -12.02
N GLU A 133 38.49 -23.96 -10.87
CA GLU A 133 37.59 -25.11 -10.79
C GLU A 133 36.19 -24.82 -11.37
N LEU A 134 35.68 -23.60 -11.16
CA LEU A 134 34.42 -23.13 -11.77
C LEU A 134 34.49 -22.95 -13.30
N ASN A 135 35.69 -22.86 -13.90
CA ASN A 135 35.88 -22.50 -15.30
C ASN A 135 36.51 -23.62 -16.17
N GLU A 136 36.76 -24.81 -15.62
CA GLU A 136 37.38 -25.92 -16.38
C GLU A 136 36.33 -26.69 -17.24
N PRO A 137 36.45 -26.74 -18.58
CA PRO A 137 35.50 -27.46 -19.43
C PRO A 137 35.74 -28.98 -19.42
N ALA A 138 34.67 -29.77 -19.30
CA ALA A 138 34.73 -31.23 -19.19
C ALA A 138 35.17 -31.95 -20.49
N PRO A 139 35.89 -33.10 -20.39
CA PRO A 139 36.29 -33.89 -21.56
C PRO A 139 35.11 -34.62 -22.24
N PRO A 140 35.19 -34.92 -23.55
CA PRO A 140 34.06 -35.44 -24.33
C PRO A 140 33.72 -36.91 -24.01
N PRO A 141 32.42 -37.30 -23.97
CA PRO A 141 31.99 -38.64 -23.61
C PRO A 141 31.94 -39.64 -24.80
N PRO A 142 31.83 -40.97 -24.53
CA PRO A 142 31.81 -42.02 -25.55
C PRO A 142 30.49 -42.10 -26.33
N ALA A 143 30.53 -42.65 -27.55
CA ALA A 143 29.61 -42.37 -28.64
C ALA A 143 28.19 -43.01 -28.64
N ASP A 144 27.71 -43.71 -27.60
CA ASP A 144 26.46 -44.48 -27.68
C ASP A 144 25.46 -44.25 -26.52
N THR A 145 24.99 -43.01 -26.34
CA THR A 145 23.79 -42.68 -25.52
C THR A 145 22.94 -41.57 -26.17
N PRO A 146 21.59 -41.63 -26.16
CA PRO A 146 20.72 -40.60 -26.75
C PRO A 146 20.61 -39.33 -25.86
N PRO A 147 20.17 -38.18 -26.42
CA PRO A 147 20.47 -36.86 -25.87
C PRO A 147 19.56 -36.51 -24.70
N VAL A 148 20.17 -36.06 -23.60
CA VAL A 148 19.50 -35.36 -22.49
C VAL A 148 20.28 -34.07 -22.29
N GLU A 149 19.57 -32.95 -22.19
CA GLU A 149 20.14 -31.62 -21.98
C GLU A 149 20.91 -31.56 -20.65
N GLN A 150 22.13 -31.05 -20.75
CA GLN A 150 23.07 -30.84 -19.65
C GLN A 150 22.77 -29.49 -19.03
N ASP A 151 22.51 -29.44 -17.71
CA ASP A 151 23.04 -28.43 -16.79
C ASP A 151 22.35 -28.52 -15.42
N LEU A 152 22.99 -29.14 -14.43
CA LEU A 152 22.87 -28.80 -12.99
C LEU A 152 24.12 -29.34 -12.26
N THR A 153 24.99 -28.45 -11.78
CA THR A 153 26.25 -28.77 -11.07
C THR A 153 26.02 -29.00 -9.58
N GLY A 154 27.00 -29.65 -8.91
CA GLY A 154 26.96 -30.00 -7.48
C GLY A 154 26.87 -28.82 -6.50
N GLU A 155 27.08 -27.58 -6.97
CA GLU A 155 26.89 -26.35 -6.19
C GLU A 155 25.41 -26.13 -5.79
N HIS A 156 24.46 -26.64 -6.57
CA HIS A 156 23.02 -26.61 -6.24
C HIS A 156 22.66 -27.50 -5.04
N LEU A 157 23.49 -28.50 -4.71
CA LEU A 157 23.28 -29.41 -3.59
C LEU A 157 23.84 -28.85 -2.27
N ASP A 158 24.90 -28.03 -2.32
CA ASP A 158 25.44 -27.37 -1.13
C ASP A 158 24.62 -26.12 -0.76
N ALA A 159 24.11 -25.36 -1.73
CA ALA A 159 23.20 -24.22 -1.48
C ALA A 159 21.87 -24.68 -0.81
N MET A 160 21.32 -25.84 -1.22
CA MET A 160 20.16 -26.43 -0.55
C MET A 160 20.48 -26.95 0.87
N SER A 161 21.73 -27.31 1.15
CA SER A 161 22.16 -27.70 2.50
C SER A 161 22.33 -26.50 3.43
N GLU A 162 22.68 -25.34 2.89
CA GLU A 162 22.87 -24.09 3.64
C GLU A 162 21.51 -23.45 3.98
N GLU A 163 20.54 -23.49 3.06
CA GLU A 163 19.16 -23.03 3.28
C GLU A 163 18.38 -23.88 4.31
N LEU A 164 18.70 -25.18 4.42
CA LEU A 164 18.17 -26.08 5.45
C LEU A 164 18.84 -25.89 6.84
N ALA A 165 19.98 -25.19 6.90
CA ALA A 165 20.69 -24.88 8.15
C ALA A 165 20.30 -23.51 8.74
N GLU A 166 19.67 -22.61 7.97
CA GLU A 166 19.26 -21.26 8.40
C GLU A 166 17.84 -21.17 8.98
N ALA A 167 17.11 -22.28 9.12
CA ALA A 167 15.85 -22.30 9.85
C ALA A 167 16.07 -21.99 11.36
N PRO A 168 15.30 -21.05 11.97
CA PRO A 168 15.65 -20.44 13.25
C PRO A 168 15.53 -21.41 14.43
N SER A 169 16.65 -21.64 15.14
CA SER A 169 16.67 -22.33 16.43
C SER A 169 16.36 -21.37 17.59
N LEU A 170 15.31 -21.64 18.34
CA LEU A 170 14.97 -20.93 19.58
C LEU A 170 15.77 -21.50 20.77
N THR A 171 16.62 -20.68 21.41
CA THR A 171 16.99 -20.63 22.87
C THR A 171 18.31 -19.85 23.01
N SER A 172 18.62 -19.02 24.02
CA SER A 172 18.02 -18.62 25.30
C SER A 172 18.78 -17.39 25.84
N ALA A 173 18.12 -16.50 26.61
CA ALA A 173 18.75 -15.42 27.38
C ALA A 173 18.81 -15.76 28.89
N LYS A 174 19.85 -15.25 29.58
CA LYS A 174 20.41 -15.70 30.88
C LYS A 174 20.03 -14.84 32.12
N GLN A 175 19.83 -15.56 33.26
CA GLN A 175 20.22 -15.29 34.68
C GLN A 175 19.52 -14.18 35.53
N PRO A 176 19.60 -14.13 36.91
CA PRO A 176 20.40 -14.91 37.90
C PRO A 176 19.77 -15.38 39.26
N ARG A 177 20.33 -16.48 39.80
CA ARG A 177 20.85 -16.84 41.17
C ARG A 177 20.06 -16.60 42.49
N THR A 178 20.03 -17.64 43.36
CA THR A 178 20.70 -17.68 44.69
C THR A 178 20.68 -19.07 45.38
N SER A 179 21.61 -19.24 46.34
CA SER A 179 22.16 -20.40 47.10
C SER A 179 21.18 -21.25 47.95
N VAL A 180 21.50 -22.48 48.42
CA VAL A 180 22.30 -22.81 49.64
C VAL A 180 22.69 -24.33 49.69
N ALA A 181 23.89 -24.64 50.22
CA ALA A 181 24.55 -25.95 50.43
C ALA A 181 23.95 -26.80 51.60
N ALA A 182 24.15 -28.12 51.76
CA ALA A 182 25.36 -28.90 52.15
C ALA A 182 24.95 -30.39 52.43
N PRO A 183 25.78 -31.35 52.92
CA PRO A 183 27.24 -31.53 52.91
C PRO A 183 27.74 -32.96 52.46
N THR A 184 29.07 -32.99 52.29
CA THR A 184 30.07 -34.05 51.99
C THR A 184 30.11 -35.35 52.79
N ALA A 185 30.74 -36.37 52.20
CA ALA A 185 31.63 -37.32 52.89
C ALA A 185 33.00 -37.47 52.17
N ARG A 186 34.11 -37.32 52.93
CA ARG A 186 35.51 -37.63 52.55
C ARG A 186 35.86 -39.06 53.04
N THR A 187 36.70 -39.84 52.36
CA THR A 187 38.14 -40.20 52.59
C THR A 187 38.28 -41.71 52.26
N SER A 188 39.39 -42.36 51.86
CA SER A 188 40.76 -42.02 51.46
C SER A 188 41.48 -43.27 50.85
N THR A 189 42.53 -43.02 50.04
CA THR A 189 43.87 -43.69 49.93
C THR A 189 44.12 -45.12 49.39
N ASN A 190 44.87 -45.14 48.27
CA ASN A 190 46.13 -45.85 47.90
C ASN A 190 46.30 -47.38 48.03
N ILE A 191 46.88 -48.03 46.99
CA ILE A 191 48.23 -48.67 46.96
C ILE A 191 48.55 -49.33 45.59
N THR A 192 49.85 -49.30 45.26
CA THR A 192 50.66 -49.58 44.05
C THR A 192 51.10 -51.04 43.85
N ALA A 193 51.57 -51.41 42.63
CA ALA A 193 52.72 -52.29 42.24
C ALA A 193 52.40 -53.19 41.00
N GLY A 194 53.28 -53.54 40.05
CA GLY A 194 54.73 -53.36 39.80
C GLY A 194 55.13 -54.09 38.49
N ALA A 195 56.24 -53.69 37.84
CA ALA A 195 56.73 -54.18 36.53
C ALA A 195 57.71 -55.38 36.65
N PRO A 196 58.17 -55.98 35.51
CA PRO A 196 59.59 -55.78 35.17
C PRO A 196 59.94 -55.62 33.65
N PRO A 197 61.13 -55.03 33.33
CA PRO A 197 61.41 -54.32 32.07
C PRO A 197 62.38 -55.02 31.08
N THR A 198 62.63 -56.32 31.18
CA THR A 198 63.71 -56.99 30.41
C THR A 198 63.29 -57.68 29.11
N PHE A 199 62.06 -57.48 28.63
CA PHE A 199 61.58 -58.12 27.40
C PHE A 199 61.68 -57.24 26.14
N ARG A 200 61.87 -55.92 26.31
CA ARG A 200 61.78 -54.93 25.22
C ARG A 200 63.12 -54.56 24.55
N GLU A 201 64.25 -54.96 25.12
CA GLU A 201 65.59 -54.59 24.62
C GLU A 201 66.32 -55.69 23.84
N GLN A 202 65.77 -56.91 23.73
CA GLN A 202 66.41 -58.03 23.01
C GLN A 202 65.76 -58.39 21.66
N LEU A 203 64.67 -57.73 21.26
CA LEU A 203 63.97 -58.05 20.00
C LEU A 203 64.25 -57.07 18.84
N THR A 204 64.96 -55.96 19.09
CA THR A 204 65.15 -54.88 18.10
C THR A 204 66.55 -54.84 17.46
N ALA A 205 67.43 -55.81 17.75
CA ALA A 205 68.85 -55.74 17.38
C ALA A 205 69.34 -56.71 16.28
N LEU A 206 68.46 -57.32 15.46
CA LEU A 206 68.88 -58.18 14.32
C LEU A 206 68.54 -57.56 12.94
N PRO A 207 69.48 -57.48 11.97
CA PRO A 207 69.34 -56.61 10.79
C PRO A 207 68.55 -57.19 9.60
N ALA A 208 67.76 -58.25 9.77
CA ALA A 208 67.05 -58.91 8.66
C ALA A 208 65.60 -59.32 8.99
N VAL A 209 64.98 -58.68 9.98
CA VAL A 209 63.60 -58.95 10.43
C VAL A 209 62.51 -58.07 9.77
N PRO A 210 62.75 -56.83 9.28
CA PRO A 210 61.66 -56.00 8.73
C PRO A 210 61.18 -56.39 7.32
N LEU A 211 62.00 -57.04 6.49
CA LEU A 211 61.66 -57.31 5.07
C LEU A 211 60.99 -58.67 4.82
N VAL A 212 61.02 -59.60 5.78
CA VAL A 212 60.30 -60.88 5.69
C VAL A 212 58.99 -60.85 6.51
N LEU A 213 58.85 -59.94 7.48
CA LEU A 213 57.59 -59.71 8.18
C LEU A 213 56.57 -58.92 7.33
N SER A 214 56.98 -57.99 6.47
CA SER A 214 56.03 -57.21 5.65
C SER A 214 55.38 -58.04 4.53
N ALA A 215 56.09 -59.02 3.94
CA ALA A 215 55.55 -59.88 2.89
C ALA A 215 54.74 -61.07 3.43
N LEU A 216 55.00 -61.53 4.67
CA LEU A 216 54.21 -62.58 5.32
C LEU A 216 52.96 -62.01 6.02
N ASP A 217 52.98 -60.75 6.50
CA ASP A 217 51.80 -60.07 7.06
C ASP A 217 50.75 -59.77 5.99
N SER A 218 51.13 -59.39 4.76
CA SER A 218 50.15 -59.12 3.71
C SER A 218 49.43 -60.36 3.19
N LEU A 219 50.08 -61.54 3.17
CA LEU A 219 49.45 -62.80 2.72
C LEU A 219 48.66 -63.51 3.83
N LEU A 220 49.11 -63.43 5.09
CA LEU A 220 48.32 -63.91 6.25
C LEU A 220 47.17 -62.96 6.62
N GLN A 221 47.28 -61.64 6.35
CA GLN A 221 46.14 -60.73 6.50
C GLN A 221 45.04 -61.01 5.47
N GLU A 222 45.34 -61.36 4.21
CA GLU A 222 44.28 -61.61 3.23
C GLU A 222 43.61 -62.98 3.39
N VAL A 223 44.35 -64.04 3.73
CA VAL A 223 43.74 -65.35 4.01
C VAL A 223 42.99 -65.36 5.36
N SER A 224 43.43 -64.58 6.36
CA SER A 224 42.66 -64.38 7.60
C SER A 224 41.51 -63.38 7.47
N LYS A 225 41.55 -62.41 6.53
CA LYS A 225 40.40 -61.53 6.25
C LYS A 225 39.24 -62.27 5.60
N VAL A 226 39.49 -63.31 4.80
CA VAL A 226 38.40 -64.07 4.15
C VAL A 226 37.90 -65.22 5.03
N GLN A 227 38.77 -65.99 5.71
CA GLN A 227 38.31 -67.05 6.63
C GLN A 227 37.91 -66.52 8.01
N GLY A 228 38.43 -65.36 8.44
CA GLY A 228 37.99 -64.65 9.64
C GLY A 228 36.65 -63.95 9.43
N LYS A 229 36.45 -63.18 8.35
CA LYS A 229 35.16 -62.48 8.14
C LYS A 229 33.96 -63.43 7.93
N LEU A 230 34.17 -64.65 7.45
CA LEU A 230 33.08 -65.63 7.32
C LEU A 230 32.71 -66.31 8.66
N PHE A 231 33.61 -66.33 9.64
CA PHE A 231 33.39 -66.95 10.97
C PHE A 231 33.38 -65.96 12.16
N THR A 232 33.63 -64.66 11.93
CA THR A 232 33.57 -63.59 12.95
C THR A 232 32.51 -62.53 12.65
N LEU A 233 31.47 -62.82 11.87
CA LEU A 233 30.32 -61.92 11.78
C LEU A 233 29.75 -61.73 13.20
N PRO A 234 29.82 -60.52 13.81
CA PRO A 234 29.37 -60.27 15.18
C PRO A 234 27.86 -60.52 15.34
N VAL A 235 27.13 -60.63 14.24
CA VAL A 235 25.67 -60.75 14.23
C VAL A 235 25.18 -62.10 14.78
N LEU A 236 25.95 -63.18 14.62
CA LEU A 236 25.62 -64.49 15.22
C LEU A 236 25.99 -64.58 16.71
N ASN A 237 26.94 -63.76 17.18
CA ASN A 237 27.36 -63.73 18.59
C ASN A 237 26.66 -62.62 19.41
N LEU A 238 25.91 -61.71 18.76
CA LEU A 238 25.16 -60.64 19.43
C LEU A 238 23.92 -61.16 20.19
N LEU A 239 23.36 -62.31 19.77
CA LEU A 239 22.17 -62.92 20.40
C LEU A 239 22.52 -64.04 21.39
N ALA A 240 23.72 -64.61 21.32
CA ALA A 240 24.12 -65.79 22.10
C ALA A 240 24.22 -65.57 23.63
N PRO A 241 24.55 -64.37 24.15
CA PRO A 241 24.45 -64.06 25.58
C PRO A 241 23.20 -63.25 25.95
N LEU A 242 22.21 -63.08 25.06
CA LEU A 242 21.03 -62.30 25.40
C LEU A 242 20.14 -63.07 26.39
N PHE A 243 19.85 -62.39 27.49
CA PHE A 243 18.78 -62.77 28.40
C PHE A 243 17.60 -61.85 28.16
N TYR A 244 16.39 -62.39 28.28
CA TYR A 244 15.16 -61.62 28.21
C TYR A 244 14.27 -61.94 29.42
N ARG A 245 13.34 -61.03 29.71
CA ARG A 245 12.25 -61.24 30.67
C ARG A 245 10.93 -61.21 29.93
N ILE A 246 9.99 -62.03 30.37
CA ILE A 246 8.60 -61.88 29.97
C ILE A 246 7.90 -61.07 31.03
N CYS A 247 7.22 -60.02 30.60
CA CYS A 247 6.33 -59.23 31.43
C CYS A 247 4.89 -59.41 30.96
N ALA A 248 3.98 -59.39 31.91
CA ALA A 248 2.55 -59.58 31.74
C ALA A 248 1.79 -58.58 32.62
N GLU A 249 0.70 -58.02 32.10
CA GLU A 249 -0.21 -57.15 32.84
C GLU A 249 -1.66 -57.32 32.34
N SER A 250 -2.63 -57.13 33.24
CA SER A 250 -4.06 -57.19 32.93
C SER A 250 -4.87 -56.29 33.88
N ALA A 251 -6.20 -56.25 33.74
CA ALA A 251 -7.05 -55.50 34.67
C ALA A 251 -7.06 -56.10 36.09
N THR A 252 -6.77 -57.39 36.23
CA THR A 252 -6.77 -58.11 37.52
C THR A 252 -5.36 -58.36 38.06
N MET A 253 -4.32 -58.02 37.30
CA MET A 253 -2.93 -58.27 37.64
C MET A 253 -2.06 -57.06 37.28
N GLU A 254 -1.40 -56.49 38.29
CA GLU A 254 -0.34 -55.49 38.07
C GLU A 254 0.83 -56.08 37.28
N LEU A 255 1.64 -55.21 36.66
CA LEU A 255 2.80 -55.60 35.87
C LEU A 255 3.72 -56.58 36.62
N SER A 256 3.82 -57.80 36.11
CA SER A 256 4.67 -58.85 36.65
C SER A 256 5.64 -59.34 35.59
N CYS A 257 6.93 -59.44 35.96
CA CYS A 257 7.98 -59.88 35.06
C CYS A 257 8.69 -61.13 35.60
N SER A 258 9.03 -62.04 34.70
CA SER A 258 9.81 -63.23 35.01
C SER A 258 11.25 -62.87 35.39
N VAL A 259 11.95 -63.87 35.95
CA VAL A 259 13.41 -63.83 35.99
C VAL A 259 13.98 -63.76 34.57
N SER A 260 15.17 -63.17 34.43
CA SER A 260 15.91 -63.15 33.17
C SER A 260 16.28 -64.57 32.75
N VAL A 261 15.82 -65.00 31.57
CA VAL A 261 16.14 -66.30 30.98
C VAL A 261 16.88 -66.15 29.66
N PRO A 262 17.73 -67.10 29.27
CA PRO A 262 18.32 -67.13 27.93
C PRO A 262 17.26 -67.10 26.82
N VAL A 263 17.52 -66.35 25.74
CA VAL A 263 16.67 -66.36 24.53
C VAL A 263 16.45 -67.81 24.05
N GLY A 264 15.21 -68.15 23.70
CA GLY A 264 14.81 -69.49 23.27
C GLY A 264 14.16 -70.36 24.36
N ILE A 265 14.15 -69.96 25.63
CA ILE A 265 13.50 -70.71 26.70
C ILE A 265 12.07 -70.19 26.94
N PRO A 266 11.00 -70.97 26.67
CA PRO A 266 9.64 -70.54 26.97
C PRO A 266 9.43 -70.21 28.45
N VAL A 267 8.74 -69.11 28.73
CA VAL A 267 8.45 -68.63 30.07
C VAL A 267 6.94 -68.64 30.30
N PRO A 268 6.43 -69.41 31.27
CA PRO A 268 5.04 -69.31 31.68
C PRO A 268 4.79 -67.96 32.38
N ALA A 269 3.68 -67.30 32.06
CA ALA A 269 3.20 -66.13 32.77
C ALA A 269 1.74 -66.36 33.18
N ASP A 270 1.45 -66.06 34.44
CA ASP A 270 0.10 -65.82 34.95
C ASP A 270 -0.30 -64.42 34.49
N VAL A 271 -1.50 -64.27 33.92
CA VAL A 271 -2.06 -62.96 33.54
C VAL A 271 -3.40 -62.68 34.23
N THR A 272 -4.00 -63.67 34.88
CA THR A 272 -5.28 -63.53 35.60
C THR A 272 -5.09 -63.19 37.07
N GLY A 273 -3.91 -63.47 37.63
CA GLY A 273 -3.56 -63.27 39.03
C GLY A 273 -3.95 -64.46 39.92
N ASP A 274 -4.29 -65.61 39.34
CA ASP A 274 -4.69 -66.81 40.08
C ASP A 274 -3.53 -67.72 40.51
N HIS A 275 -2.29 -67.27 40.24
CA HIS A 275 -1.04 -67.98 40.44
C HIS A 275 -0.84 -69.23 39.56
N LEU A 276 -1.67 -69.41 38.53
CA LEU A 276 -1.51 -70.43 37.51
C LEU A 276 -1.04 -69.79 36.19
N PRO A 277 -0.12 -70.42 35.44
CA PRO A 277 0.25 -69.93 34.13
C PRO A 277 -0.90 -69.98 33.13
N ASP A 278 -1.31 -68.81 32.65
CA ASP A 278 -2.33 -68.65 31.63
C ASP A 278 -1.75 -68.61 30.21
N VAL A 279 -0.51 -68.15 30.07
CA VAL A 279 0.20 -68.03 28.80
C VAL A 279 1.62 -68.54 28.88
N LEU A 280 2.12 -69.03 27.74
CA LEU A 280 3.52 -69.36 27.50
C LEU A 280 4.08 -68.35 26.51
N ALA A 281 5.06 -67.56 26.91
CA ALA A 281 5.71 -66.60 26.02
C ALA A 281 7.17 -66.98 25.76
N GLN A 282 7.62 -66.81 24.52
CA GLN A 282 8.95 -67.19 24.08
C GLN A 282 9.51 -66.15 23.12
N LEU A 283 10.70 -65.64 23.41
CA LEU A 283 11.50 -64.87 22.45
C LEU A 283 12.55 -65.81 21.86
N VAL A 284 12.47 -66.05 20.56
CA VAL A 284 13.37 -66.95 19.81
C VAL A 284 14.17 -66.11 18.82
N PRO A 285 15.50 -66.25 18.74
CA PRO A 285 16.25 -65.55 17.72
C PRO A 285 15.97 -66.24 16.39
N THR A 286 15.58 -65.48 15.38
CA THR A 286 15.44 -66.03 14.03
C THR A 286 16.67 -65.65 13.26
N THR A 287 17.61 -66.58 13.13
CA THR A 287 18.79 -66.39 12.27
C THR A 287 18.77 -67.45 11.18
N ASN A 288 19.04 -67.04 9.96
CA ASN A 288 19.59 -67.93 8.94
C ASN A 288 20.94 -67.34 8.50
N LEU A 289 21.62 -67.94 7.51
CA LEU A 289 22.93 -67.45 7.04
C LEU A 289 22.89 -66.01 6.49
N ILE A 290 21.71 -65.42 6.26
CA ILE A 290 21.48 -64.18 5.50
C ILE A 290 20.62 -63.16 6.26
N ASP A 291 19.62 -63.62 7.03
CA ASP A 291 18.63 -62.82 7.76
C ASP A 291 18.80 -62.99 9.27
N VAL A 292 18.58 -61.89 10.01
CA VAL A 292 18.63 -61.88 11.47
C VAL A 292 17.40 -61.19 12.02
N GLY A 293 16.83 -61.74 13.08
CA GLY A 293 15.61 -61.23 13.66
C GLY A 293 15.27 -61.88 14.98
N ALA A 294 14.10 -61.55 15.49
CA ALA A 294 13.54 -62.15 16.69
C ALA A 294 12.07 -62.48 16.45
N ARG A 295 11.65 -63.64 16.94
CA ARG A 295 10.25 -64.05 17.00
C ARG A 295 9.81 -64.06 18.45
N PHE A 296 8.84 -63.21 18.77
CA PHE A 296 8.12 -63.23 20.02
C PHE A 296 6.81 -64.00 19.83
N ALA A 297 6.61 -65.09 20.56
CA ALA A 297 5.39 -65.90 20.51
C ALA A 297 4.73 -65.97 21.88
N VAL A 298 3.41 -65.87 21.91
CA VAL A 298 2.55 -66.00 23.09
C VAL A 298 1.49 -67.05 22.77
N SER A 299 1.48 -68.15 23.53
CA SER A 299 0.50 -69.23 23.43
C SER A 299 -0.33 -69.27 24.70
N ARG A 300 -1.65 -69.44 24.60
CA ARG A 300 -2.49 -69.68 25.79
C ARG A 300 -2.27 -71.09 26.34
N ILE A 301 -2.39 -71.24 27.66
CA ILE A 301 -2.32 -72.50 28.40
C ILE A 301 -3.68 -72.74 29.07
N GLY A 302 -4.67 -73.27 28.34
CA GLY A 302 -5.98 -73.62 28.91
C GLY A 302 -7.19 -73.16 28.10
N THR A 303 -8.35 -73.75 28.38
CA THR A 303 -9.54 -73.70 27.51
C THR A 303 -10.79 -73.21 28.24
N THR A 304 -11.01 -71.89 28.29
CA THR A 304 -12.32 -71.20 28.09
C THR A 304 -12.28 -69.79 28.70
N GLY A 305 -12.58 -68.77 27.89
CA GLY A 305 -12.78 -67.40 28.38
C GLY A 305 -11.96 -66.34 27.64
N ASN A 306 -12.39 -65.08 27.79
CA ASN A 306 -11.60 -63.95 27.32
C ASN A 306 -10.38 -63.77 28.23
N LEU A 307 -9.21 -63.53 27.64
CA LEU A 307 -7.97 -63.29 28.35
C LEU A 307 -7.43 -61.91 27.94
N PRO A 308 -8.03 -60.82 28.45
CA PRO A 308 -7.60 -59.46 28.15
C PRO A 308 -6.30 -59.15 28.93
N ALA A 309 -5.16 -59.38 28.29
CA ALA A 309 -3.85 -59.15 28.88
C ALA A 309 -2.84 -58.62 27.85
N HIS A 310 -1.81 -57.93 28.34
CA HIS A 310 -0.67 -57.47 27.56
C HIS A 310 0.57 -58.27 27.97
N VAL A 311 1.20 -58.94 27.01
CA VAL A 311 2.34 -59.82 27.25
C VAL A 311 3.48 -59.39 26.34
N PHE A 312 4.65 -59.10 26.91
CA PHE A 312 5.78 -58.56 26.16
C PHE A 312 7.13 -59.07 26.67
N ALA A 313 8.10 -59.16 25.78
CA ALA A 313 9.48 -59.46 26.11
C ALA A 313 10.29 -58.17 26.30
N VAL A 314 11.20 -58.17 27.27
CA VAL A 314 12.17 -57.10 27.53
C VAL A 314 13.57 -57.68 27.46
N TYR A 315 14.46 -57.08 26.66
CA TYR A 315 15.87 -57.46 26.61
C TYR A 315 16.78 -56.24 26.43
N ASP A 316 17.99 -56.32 27.00
CA ASP A 316 18.99 -55.26 26.93
C ASP A 316 20.05 -55.62 25.88
N THR A 317 20.43 -54.63 25.07
CA THR A 317 21.46 -54.77 24.04
C THR A 317 22.81 -54.32 24.60
N PRO A 318 23.77 -55.24 24.82
CA PRO A 318 25.01 -54.92 25.53
C PRO A 318 25.94 -53.98 24.76
N VAL A 319 25.84 -53.93 23.42
CA VAL A 319 26.74 -53.14 22.56
C VAL A 319 26.24 -51.71 22.35
N VAL A 320 24.95 -51.54 22.04
CA VAL A 320 24.36 -50.23 21.72
C VAL A 320 23.69 -49.57 22.93
N LYS A 321 23.73 -50.22 24.10
CA LYS A 321 23.14 -49.73 25.36
C LYS A 321 21.69 -49.28 25.17
N LYS A 322 20.87 -50.14 24.55
CA LYS A 322 19.42 -49.93 24.42
C LYS A 322 18.65 -51.07 25.09
N ARG A 323 17.54 -50.75 25.75
CA ARG A 323 16.52 -51.72 26.18
C ARG A 323 15.44 -51.78 25.12
N VAL A 324 15.12 -52.98 24.65
CA VAL A 324 14.09 -53.20 23.64
C VAL A 324 12.94 -53.99 24.25
N THR A 325 11.71 -53.56 23.96
CA THR A 325 10.49 -54.26 24.29
C THR A 325 9.72 -54.63 23.03
N VAL A 326 9.10 -55.80 23.02
CA VAL A 326 8.21 -56.25 21.93
C VAL A 326 7.11 -57.11 22.53
N GLY A 327 5.87 -56.85 22.16
CA GLY A 327 4.72 -57.43 22.85
C GLY A 327 3.46 -57.52 22.01
N ILE A 328 2.45 -58.12 22.64
CA ILE A 328 1.11 -58.29 22.09
C ILE A 328 0.12 -57.90 23.18
N ASP A 329 -0.70 -56.91 22.90
CA ASP A 329 -1.72 -56.39 23.79
C ASP A 329 -3.11 -56.87 23.34
N GLY A 330 -3.65 -57.81 24.10
CA GLY A 330 -5.02 -58.31 23.91
C GLY A 330 -6.03 -57.65 24.84
N ARG A 331 -5.68 -56.62 25.62
CA ARG A 331 -6.58 -56.05 26.64
C ARG A 331 -7.85 -55.42 26.05
N ALA A 332 -7.78 -54.89 24.82
CA ALA A 332 -8.93 -54.33 24.12
C ALA A 332 -10.00 -55.40 23.78
N SER A 333 -9.64 -56.69 23.74
CA SER A 333 -10.60 -57.78 23.61
C SER A 333 -10.12 -59.03 24.36
N THR A 334 -9.22 -59.79 23.75
CA THR A 334 -8.73 -61.07 24.23
C THR A 334 -7.44 -61.40 23.47
N LEU A 335 -6.42 -61.94 24.13
CA LEU A 335 -5.21 -62.45 23.45
C LEU A 335 -5.57 -63.55 22.43
N GLY A 336 -4.81 -63.77 21.37
CA GLY A 336 -5.07 -64.90 20.48
C GLY A 336 -4.66 -66.21 21.15
N TRP A 337 -5.08 -67.35 20.63
CA TRP A 337 -4.68 -68.63 21.19
C TRP A 337 -3.21 -68.94 20.96
N ASN A 338 -2.71 -68.59 19.78
CA ASN A 338 -1.28 -68.61 19.48
C ASN A 338 -0.96 -67.37 18.69
N ASN A 339 -0.43 -66.35 19.35
CA ASN A 339 0.04 -65.15 18.69
C ASN A 339 1.55 -65.24 18.49
N ALA A 340 2.06 -64.84 17.34
CA ALA A 340 3.49 -64.71 17.11
C ALA A 340 3.76 -63.46 16.29
N VAL A 341 4.62 -62.59 16.80
CA VAL A 341 5.19 -61.46 16.07
C VAL A 341 6.63 -61.81 15.75
N LYS A 342 6.97 -61.81 14.46
CA LYS A 342 8.34 -62.04 13.99
C LYS A 342 8.84 -60.77 13.31
N LEU A 343 9.89 -60.20 13.88
CA LEU A 343 10.61 -59.06 13.32
C LEU A 343 11.91 -59.59 12.69
N THR A 344 12.15 -59.27 11.43
CA THR A 344 13.30 -59.76 10.66
C THR A 344 13.98 -58.60 9.94
N LEU A 345 15.27 -58.43 10.15
CA LEU A 345 16.15 -57.72 9.24
C LEU A 345 16.67 -58.74 8.22
N LYS A 346 16.16 -58.65 7.00
CA LYS A 346 16.58 -59.50 5.89
C LYS A 346 17.85 -58.96 5.26
N ASN A 347 18.67 -59.87 4.71
CA ASN A 347 19.89 -59.53 3.98
C ASN A 347 20.82 -58.58 4.75
N VAL A 348 21.33 -59.02 5.90
CA VAL A 348 22.20 -58.20 6.76
C VAL A 348 23.47 -57.72 6.04
N VAL A 349 23.95 -58.48 5.04
CA VAL A 349 25.08 -58.07 4.19
C VAL A 349 24.69 -56.91 3.27
N GLY A 350 23.49 -56.95 2.67
CA GLY A 350 22.94 -55.85 1.88
C GLY A 350 22.69 -54.58 2.69
N ALA A 351 22.33 -54.71 3.97
CA ALA A 351 22.15 -53.57 4.86
C ALA A 351 23.46 -52.77 5.06
N LEU A 352 24.63 -53.43 4.99
CA LEU A 352 25.93 -52.74 5.03
C LEU A 352 26.23 -51.95 3.75
N THR A 353 25.54 -52.24 2.66
CA THR A 353 25.67 -51.57 1.36
C THR A 353 24.46 -50.70 1.03
N GLY A 354 23.60 -50.38 2.01
CA GLY A 354 22.43 -49.50 1.83
C GLY A 354 21.14 -50.16 1.31
N ASP A 355 21.10 -51.49 1.12
CA ASP A 355 19.85 -52.26 0.83
C ASP A 355 19.34 -52.88 2.14
N VAL A 356 18.58 -52.10 2.89
CA VAL A 356 18.02 -52.48 4.19
C VAL A 356 16.62 -53.05 3.99
N GLN A 357 16.42 -54.32 4.33
CA GLN A 357 15.10 -54.95 4.28
C GLN A 357 14.63 -55.30 5.67
N VAL A 358 13.55 -54.68 6.12
CA VAL A 358 12.88 -55.01 7.38
C VAL A 358 11.53 -55.64 7.09
N ALA A 359 11.16 -56.65 7.88
CA ALA A 359 9.86 -57.29 7.78
C ALA A 359 9.33 -57.62 9.17
N ALA A 360 8.08 -57.28 9.41
CA ALA A 360 7.30 -57.71 10.55
C ALA A 360 6.19 -58.63 10.05
N SER A 361 6.15 -59.87 10.51
CA SER A 361 5.06 -60.80 10.22
C SER A 361 4.39 -61.19 11.53
N VAL A 362 3.11 -60.91 11.64
CA VAL A 362 2.25 -61.36 12.73
C VAL A 362 1.46 -62.56 12.25
N ALA A 363 1.45 -63.63 13.03
CA ALA A 363 0.62 -64.80 12.79
C ALA A 363 -0.15 -65.13 14.06
N THR A 364 -1.46 -65.33 13.92
CA THR A 364 -2.33 -65.68 15.04
C THR A 364 -3.33 -66.77 14.70
N ASN A 365 -3.43 -67.75 15.61
CA ASN A 365 -4.51 -68.72 15.59
C ASN A 365 -5.64 -68.18 16.46
N GLN A 366 -6.82 -67.99 15.86
CA GLN A 366 -8.00 -67.42 16.52
C GLN A 366 -7.72 -66.03 17.12
N PRO A 367 -7.51 -65.01 16.26
CA PRO A 367 -7.36 -63.64 16.73
C PRO A 367 -8.56 -63.20 17.56
N GLY A 368 -8.30 -62.33 18.54
CA GLY A 368 -9.34 -61.55 19.18
C GLY A 368 -9.93 -60.54 18.22
N ALA A 369 -11.10 -59.98 18.56
CA ALA A 369 -11.72 -58.93 17.73
C ALA A 369 -10.81 -57.71 17.58
N THR A 370 -10.07 -57.34 18.64
CA THR A 370 -9.13 -56.22 18.65
C THR A 370 -7.87 -56.58 19.43
N GLN A 371 -6.69 -56.48 18.83
CA GLN A 371 -5.41 -56.62 19.53
C GLN A 371 -4.41 -55.59 19.00
N ALA A 372 -3.35 -55.34 19.75
CA ALA A 372 -2.25 -54.49 19.30
C ALA A 372 -0.90 -55.20 19.37
N VAL A 373 -0.01 -54.83 18.45
CA VAL A 373 1.43 -55.14 18.56
C VAL A 373 2.09 -53.97 19.25
N THR A 374 2.85 -54.22 20.31
CA THR A 374 3.56 -53.18 21.07
C THR A 374 5.06 -53.33 20.86
N PHE A 375 5.77 -52.20 20.83
CA PHE A 375 7.23 -52.17 20.79
C PHE A 375 7.75 -51.00 21.62
N GLY A 376 9.01 -51.06 21.99
CA GLY A 376 9.67 -49.92 22.62
C GLY A 376 11.19 -50.04 22.62
N VAL A 377 11.85 -48.90 22.63
CA VAL A 377 13.30 -48.75 22.66
C VAL A 377 13.63 -47.65 23.65
N LYS A 378 14.51 -47.94 24.61
CA LYS A 378 14.97 -46.97 25.60
C LYS A 378 16.49 -46.89 25.59
N SER A 379 17.05 -45.69 25.67
CA SER A 379 18.48 -45.49 25.95
C SER A 379 18.82 -45.99 27.35
N LEU A 380 19.97 -46.65 27.49
CA LEU A 380 20.53 -47.04 28.78
C LEU A 380 21.77 -46.19 29.03
N THR A 381 21.69 -45.26 29.98
CA THR A 381 22.82 -44.44 30.44
C THR A 381 23.32 -44.93 31.80
N GLY A 382 24.61 -44.72 32.07
CA GLY A 382 25.31 -45.38 33.19
C GLY A 382 25.82 -46.78 32.86
N GLY A 383 26.10 -47.60 33.89
CA GLY A 383 26.55 -48.99 33.74
C GLY A 383 28.08 -49.23 33.74
N SER A 384 28.91 -48.22 34.00
CA SER A 384 30.32 -48.44 34.38
C SER A 384 30.42 -48.71 35.89
N ASN A 385 31.18 -49.73 36.28
CA ASN A 385 31.47 -50.20 37.66
C ASN A 385 30.76 -49.44 38.80
N GLY A 386 29.52 -49.85 39.14
CA GLY A 386 28.81 -49.41 40.36
C GLY A 386 27.74 -48.34 40.18
N VAL A 387 27.56 -47.75 38.99
CA VAL A 387 26.46 -46.81 38.72
C VAL A 387 25.24 -47.57 38.18
N PRO A 388 24.05 -47.47 38.80
CA PRO A 388 22.81 -48.05 38.29
C PRO A 388 22.54 -47.60 36.86
N VAL A 389 22.06 -48.50 36.01
CA VAL A 389 21.63 -48.16 34.66
C VAL A 389 20.35 -47.33 34.75
N THR A 390 20.37 -46.11 34.22
CA THR A 390 19.21 -45.24 34.07
C THR A 390 18.63 -45.37 32.67
N GLU A 391 17.31 -45.47 32.56
CA GLU A 391 16.61 -45.42 31.27
C GLU A 391 16.45 -43.96 30.84
N GLN A 392 16.73 -43.65 29.59
CA GLN A 392 16.53 -42.34 28.97
C GLN A 392 15.87 -42.50 27.60
N ASP A 393 15.24 -41.43 27.14
CA ASP A 393 14.65 -41.27 25.82
C ASP A 393 13.77 -42.46 25.38
N PRO A 394 12.77 -42.90 26.18
CA PRO A 394 11.91 -44.00 25.79
C PRO A 394 11.09 -43.64 24.54
N LEU A 395 11.23 -44.47 23.51
CA LEU A 395 10.32 -44.57 22.39
C LEU A 395 9.45 -45.80 22.62
N THR A 396 8.13 -45.67 22.65
CA THR A 396 7.18 -46.79 22.74
C THR A 396 6.15 -46.64 21.65
N GLY A 397 5.80 -47.72 20.95
CA GLY A 397 4.75 -47.70 19.96
C GLY A 397 3.77 -48.86 20.12
N SER A 398 2.55 -48.64 19.64
CA SER A 398 1.50 -49.65 19.54
C SER A 398 0.83 -49.55 18.19
N VAL A 399 0.45 -50.69 17.62
CA VAL A 399 -0.34 -50.79 16.39
C VAL A 399 -1.51 -51.72 16.66
N GLN A 400 -2.68 -51.14 16.90
CA GLN A 400 -3.94 -51.84 17.13
C GLN A 400 -4.64 -52.13 15.80
N LEU A 401 -5.13 -53.36 15.64
CA LEU A 401 -5.87 -53.79 14.45
C LEU A 401 -7.27 -54.28 14.85
N SER A 402 -8.30 -53.92 14.07
CA SER A 402 -9.70 -54.31 14.32
C SER A 402 -10.50 -54.46 13.01
N PRO A 403 -10.95 -55.67 12.64
CA PRO A 403 -10.67 -56.95 13.28
C PRO A 403 -9.18 -57.33 13.19
N PHE A 404 -8.61 -57.93 14.24
CA PHE A 404 -7.21 -58.38 14.18
C PHE A 404 -7.08 -59.56 13.21
N PRO A 405 -6.21 -59.50 12.19
CA PRO A 405 -6.14 -60.52 11.16
C PRO A 405 -5.37 -61.77 11.61
N ALA A 406 -5.64 -62.90 10.98
CA ALA A 406 -4.91 -64.15 11.21
C ALA A 406 -3.43 -64.06 10.80
N THR A 407 -3.13 -63.25 9.78
CA THR A 407 -1.77 -62.90 9.36
C THR A 407 -1.72 -61.41 9.06
N PHE A 408 -0.66 -60.73 9.49
CA PHE A 408 -0.39 -59.34 9.12
C PHE A 408 1.08 -59.21 8.80
N ASP A 409 1.39 -58.95 7.53
CA ASP A 409 2.75 -58.84 7.05
C ASP A 409 3.01 -57.40 6.64
N VAL A 410 4.00 -56.77 7.26
CA VAL A 410 4.55 -55.47 6.87
C VAL A 410 5.99 -55.69 6.47
N GLY A 411 6.36 -55.18 5.31
CA GLY A 411 7.73 -55.17 4.82
C GLY A 411 8.11 -53.74 4.45
N ALA A 412 9.35 -53.36 4.72
CA ALA A 412 9.97 -52.21 4.08
C ALA A 412 11.31 -52.64 3.50
N ARG A 413 11.59 -52.23 2.27
CA ARG A 413 12.88 -52.39 1.61
C ARG A 413 13.36 -51.01 1.25
N LEU A 414 14.44 -50.56 1.86
CA LEU A 414 15.08 -49.29 1.62
C LEU A 414 16.33 -49.58 0.80
N THR A 415 16.40 -49.08 -0.42
CA THR A 415 17.59 -49.22 -1.26
C THR A 415 18.15 -47.83 -1.50
N HIS A 416 19.28 -47.51 -0.89
CA HIS A 416 19.95 -46.23 -1.08
C HIS A 416 21.27 -46.45 -1.80
N THR A 417 21.34 -46.00 -3.06
CA THR A 417 22.58 -45.89 -3.82
C THR A 417 22.81 -44.43 -4.20
N ASN A 418 24.05 -44.09 -4.55
CA ASN A 418 24.45 -42.71 -4.84
C ASN A 418 23.65 -42.05 -5.98
N THR A 419 23.05 -42.85 -6.88
CA THR A 419 22.32 -42.34 -8.07
C THR A 419 20.85 -42.77 -8.11
N HIS A 420 20.43 -43.68 -7.23
CA HIS A 420 19.08 -44.20 -7.18
C HIS A 420 18.73 -44.60 -5.75
N SER A 421 17.62 -44.09 -5.24
CA SER A 421 17.01 -44.60 -4.02
C SER A 421 15.62 -45.13 -4.31
N LYS A 422 15.28 -46.29 -3.76
CA LYS A 422 13.92 -46.82 -3.81
C LYS A 422 13.56 -47.45 -2.48
N ASP A 423 12.51 -46.91 -1.87
CA ASP A 423 11.95 -47.38 -0.62
C ASP A 423 10.57 -47.96 -0.89
N THR A 424 10.44 -49.28 -0.77
CA THR A 424 9.18 -50.00 -0.97
C THR A 424 8.64 -50.45 0.37
N ILE A 425 7.44 -50.01 0.72
CA ILE A 425 6.68 -50.47 1.88
C ILE A 425 5.54 -51.34 1.38
N THR A 426 5.39 -52.55 1.89
CA THR A 426 4.30 -53.46 1.57
C THR A 426 3.55 -53.86 2.82
N VAL A 427 2.23 -53.85 2.78
CA VAL A 427 1.37 -54.37 3.83
C VAL A 427 0.42 -55.40 3.23
N SER A 428 0.28 -56.55 3.89
CA SER A 428 -0.60 -57.63 3.47
C SER A 428 -1.39 -58.17 4.66
N THR A 429 -2.70 -58.25 4.51
CA THR A 429 -3.64 -58.77 5.49
C THR A 429 -4.74 -59.56 4.78
N PRO A 430 -5.22 -60.71 5.29
CA PRO A 430 -6.22 -61.54 4.62
C PRO A 430 -7.61 -60.89 4.55
N LEU A 431 -7.84 -59.83 5.32
CA LEU A 431 -9.12 -59.13 5.39
C LEU A 431 -8.90 -57.65 5.71
N PRO A 432 -9.78 -56.74 5.25
CA PRO A 432 -9.68 -55.33 5.58
C PRO A 432 -9.79 -55.09 7.08
N THR A 433 -8.91 -54.24 7.62
CA THR A 433 -8.83 -54.00 9.08
C THR A 433 -8.62 -52.53 9.38
N LYS A 434 -9.26 -52.02 10.43
CA LYS A 434 -8.95 -50.70 10.97
C LYS A 434 -7.57 -50.75 11.64
N VAL A 435 -6.72 -49.78 11.38
CA VAL A 435 -5.40 -49.63 12.00
C VAL A 435 -5.42 -48.37 12.86
N ASP A 436 -5.07 -48.50 14.13
CA ASP A 436 -4.79 -47.37 15.01
C ASP A 436 -3.36 -47.54 15.54
N ALA A 437 -2.44 -46.71 15.07
CA ALA A 437 -1.05 -46.68 15.51
C ALA A 437 -0.82 -45.50 16.46
N ALA A 438 -0.01 -45.70 17.49
CA ALA A 438 0.50 -44.64 18.36
C ALA A 438 1.98 -44.84 18.61
N ILE A 439 2.77 -43.76 18.59
CA ILE A 439 4.18 -43.75 18.94
C ILE A 439 4.38 -42.62 19.94
N ASP A 440 4.73 -42.97 21.17
CA ASP A 440 5.13 -42.03 22.22
C ASP A 440 6.68 -42.01 22.29
N GLN A 441 7.27 -40.83 22.18
CA GLN A 441 8.70 -40.59 22.28
C GLN A 441 8.95 -39.56 23.37
N ALA A 442 9.61 -39.95 24.46
CA ALA A 442 10.21 -38.99 25.36
C ALA A 442 11.64 -38.70 24.92
N VAL A 443 12.06 -37.44 25.04
CA VAL A 443 13.44 -36.97 24.92
C VAL A 443 13.80 -36.41 26.28
N THR A 444 14.79 -37.03 26.92
CA THR A 444 15.27 -36.72 28.27
C THR A 444 16.75 -36.32 28.29
N SER A 445 17.34 -36.19 27.10
CA SER A 445 18.78 -35.99 26.88
C SER A 445 19.14 -34.62 26.28
N GLY A 446 18.21 -33.66 26.30
CA GLY A 446 18.40 -32.29 25.78
C GLY A 446 18.27 -31.21 26.86
N THR A 447 18.37 -29.92 26.47
CA THR A 447 18.14 -28.77 27.36
C THR A 447 16.69 -28.59 27.79
N THR A 448 15.77 -29.30 27.14
CA THR A 448 14.33 -29.35 27.43
C THR A 448 13.87 -30.78 27.25
N ASP A 449 13.31 -31.38 28.30
CA ASP A 449 12.63 -32.66 28.17
C ASP A 449 11.36 -32.45 27.32
N SER A 450 11.03 -33.39 26.43
CA SER A 450 9.81 -33.34 25.64
C SER A 450 9.25 -34.74 25.38
N ASN A 451 7.94 -34.88 25.42
CA ASN A 451 7.19 -36.07 25.08
C ASN A 451 6.41 -35.81 23.80
N ARG A 452 6.79 -36.43 22.70
CA ARG A 452 6.07 -36.37 21.43
C ARG A 452 5.21 -37.61 21.26
N ARG A 453 3.98 -37.45 20.82
CA ARG A 453 3.05 -38.53 20.52
C ARG A 453 2.57 -38.40 19.10
N PHE A 454 2.90 -39.38 18.27
CA PHE A 454 2.32 -39.53 16.95
C PHE A 454 1.17 -40.51 17.01
N THR A 455 0.07 -40.22 16.35
CA THR A 455 -0.98 -41.21 16.10
C THR A 455 -1.28 -41.29 14.61
N ALA A 456 -1.66 -42.47 14.14
CA ALA A 456 -2.13 -42.65 12.78
C ALA A 456 -3.30 -43.62 12.78
N THR A 457 -4.42 -43.22 12.18
CA THR A 457 -5.61 -44.03 12.01
C THR A 457 -5.89 -44.25 10.53
N VAL A 458 -6.11 -45.51 10.16
CA VAL A 458 -6.63 -45.92 8.86
C VAL A 458 -7.95 -46.63 9.14
N ASP A 459 -9.07 -46.09 8.67
CA ASP A 459 -10.40 -46.63 8.97
C ASP A 459 -10.59 -48.07 8.45
N LYS A 460 -10.05 -48.35 7.27
CA LYS A 460 -10.11 -49.62 6.58
C LYS A 460 -8.85 -49.79 5.73
N LEU A 461 -7.83 -50.43 6.29
CA LEU A 461 -6.65 -50.84 5.54
C LEU A 461 -7.03 -51.96 4.55
N PRO A 462 -6.76 -51.81 3.24
CA PRO A 462 -6.99 -52.84 2.23
C PRO A 462 -6.17 -54.11 2.47
N THR A 463 -6.50 -55.20 1.79
CA THR A 463 -5.79 -56.49 2.00
C THR A 463 -4.37 -56.48 1.47
N THR A 464 -4.07 -55.61 0.52
CA THR A 464 -2.72 -55.36 0.01
C THR A 464 -2.53 -53.87 -0.18
N VAL A 465 -1.47 -53.32 0.39
CA VAL A 465 -1.02 -51.94 0.17
C VAL A 465 0.46 -51.99 -0.17
N GLN A 466 0.86 -51.21 -1.17
CA GLN A 466 2.25 -50.98 -1.52
C GLN A 466 2.47 -49.48 -1.69
N VAL A 467 3.54 -48.97 -1.10
CA VAL A 467 4.02 -47.60 -1.30
C VAL A 467 5.46 -47.69 -1.78
N ASP A 468 5.72 -47.19 -2.98
CA ASP A 468 7.05 -47.06 -3.54
C ASP A 468 7.44 -45.58 -3.54
N LEU A 469 8.49 -45.23 -2.80
CA LEU A 469 9.15 -43.93 -2.86
C LEU A 469 10.41 -44.11 -3.70
N THR A 470 10.48 -43.49 -4.86
CA THR A 470 11.61 -43.63 -5.77
C THR A 470 12.28 -42.27 -5.98
N ARG A 471 13.62 -42.24 -5.98
CA ARG A 471 14.43 -41.08 -6.33
C ARG A 471 15.48 -41.50 -7.36
N VAL A 472 15.54 -40.81 -8.49
CA VAL A 472 16.54 -41.01 -9.56
C VAL A 472 17.05 -39.63 -9.97
N GLY A 473 18.24 -39.24 -9.50
CA GLY A 473 18.72 -37.88 -9.67
C GLY A 473 17.79 -36.85 -8.99
N THR A 474 17.23 -35.94 -9.80
CA THR A 474 16.25 -34.91 -9.40
C THR A 474 14.81 -35.43 -9.42
N HIS A 475 14.53 -36.49 -10.17
CA HIS A 475 13.20 -37.09 -10.23
C HIS A 475 12.89 -37.83 -8.92
N GLN A 476 11.73 -37.54 -8.32
CA GLN A 476 11.19 -38.24 -7.17
C GLN A 476 9.77 -38.70 -7.48
N SER A 477 9.38 -39.90 -7.08
CA SER A 477 8.02 -40.38 -7.27
C SER A 477 7.50 -41.11 -6.05
N ILE A 478 6.23 -40.91 -5.73
CA ILE A 478 5.48 -41.65 -4.73
C ILE A 478 4.41 -42.44 -5.46
N GLU A 479 4.47 -43.77 -5.45
CA GLU A 479 3.44 -44.63 -6.02
C GLU A 479 2.78 -45.45 -4.91
N TYR A 480 1.49 -45.22 -4.71
CA TYR A 480 0.62 -45.98 -3.83
C TYR A 480 -0.25 -46.91 -4.67
N VAL A 481 -0.29 -48.18 -4.28
CA VAL A 481 -1.16 -49.20 -4.89
C VAL A 481 -1.83 -50.01 -3.79
N ALA A 482 -3.14 -50.09 -3.85
CA ALA A 482 -3.96 -50.94 -3.01
C ALA A 482 -5.03 -51.65 -3.83
N ASN A 483 -5.59 -52.72 -3.26
CA ASN A 483 -6.66 -53.47 -3.91
C ASN A 483 -8.08 -52.96 -3.59
N ASP A 484 -8.19 -51.97 -2.72
CA ASP A 484 -9.44 -51.29 -2.35
C ASP A 484 -9.15 -49.84 -1.94
N GLU A 485 -10.18 -48.98 -1.96
CA GLU A 485 -10.08 -47.59 -1.46
C GLU A 485 -10.00 -47.54 0.06
N ILE A 486 -9.42 -46.47 0.59
CA ILE A 486 -9.44 -46.14 2.02
C ILE A 486 -10.39 -44.97 2.24
N GLY A 487 -11.38 -45.15 3.10
CA GLY A 487 -12.37 -44.10 3.36
C GLY A 487 -11.76 -42.91 4.09
N PHE A 488 -10.86 -43.17 5.05
CA PHE A 488 -10.27 -42.15 5.90
C PHE A 488 -8.88 -42.53 6.44
N VAL A 489 -7.94 -41.61 6.26
CA VAL A 489 -6.61 -41.63 6.89
C VAL A 489 -6.46 -40.38 7.74
N GLN A 490 -6.04 -40.54 8.99
CA GLN A 490 -5.65 -39.44 9.86
C GLN A 490 -4.27 -39.69 10.43
N ALA A 491 -3.43 -38.67 10.45
CA ALA A 491 -2.21 -38.64 11.25
C ALA A 491 -2.26 -37.44 12.20
N THR A 492 -1.80 -37.63 13.43
CA THR A 492 -1.62 -36.53 14.38
C THR A 492 -0.22 -36.57 14.96
N ASP A 493 0.31 -35.40 15.28
CA ASP A 493 1.56 -35.24 15.99
C ASP A 493 1.35 -34.26 17.13
N THR A 494 1.56 -34.71 18.36
CA THR A 494 1.37 -33.92 19.56
C THR A 494 2.69 -33.86 20.32
N THR A 495 3.35 -32.71 20.35
CA THR A 495 4.53 -32.50 21.19
C THR A 495 4.10 -31.97 22.55
N THR A 496 4.59 -32.52 23.66
CA THR A 496 4.35 -32.04 25.03
C THR A 496 5.69 -31.72 25.68
N PRO A 497 5.99 -30.47 26.06
CA PRO A 497 7.25 -30.09 26.69
C PRO A 497 7.23 -30.49 28.18
N ASP A 498 8.41 -30.51 28.80
CA ASP A 498 8.62 -30.83 30.22
C ASP A 498 7.62 -30.14 31.18
N VAL A 499 7.31 -30.80 32.29
CA VAL A 499 6.50 -30.30 33.42
C VAL A 499 7.07 -29.03 34.07
N THR A 500 8.32 -28.67 33.79
CA THR A 500 8.94 -27.40 34.23
C THR A 500 8.60 -26.22 33.30
N GLN A 501 8.14 -26.48 32.07
CA GLN A 501 7.60 -25.51 31.12
C GLN A 501 6.32 -26.07 30.47
N PRO A 502 5.23 -26.26 31.23
CA PRO A 502 4.02 -26.98 30.77
C PRO A 502 3.21 -26.27 29.67
N SER A 503 3.74 -25.23 29.03
CA SER A 503 3.03 -24.29 28.16
C SER A 503 3.40 -24.31 26.67
N LYS A 504 4.09 -25.34 26.14
CA LYS A 504 4.44 -25.45 24.69
C LYS A 504 4.10 -26.78 24.01
N VAL A 505 2.81 -27.14 23.90
CA VAL A 505 2.34 -28.28 23.10
C VAL A 505 2.01 -27.79 21.70
N ASP A 506 2.49 -28.51 20.70
CA ASP A 506 2.08 -28.34 19.31
C ASP A 506 1.24 -29.56 18.92
N HIS A 507 0.08 -29.36 18.32
CA HIS A 507 -0.81 -30.38 17.81
C HIS A 507 -1.01 -30.19 16.31
N ALA A 508 -0.41 -31.08 15.50
CA ALA A 508 -0.67 -31.14 14.07
C ALA A 508 -1.65 -32.28 13.76
N VAL A 509 -2.57 -32.05 12.83
CA VAL A 509 -3.54 -33.02 12.33
C VAL A 509 -3.51 -33.01 10.81
N TYR A 510 -3.45 -34.19 10.20
CA TYR A 510 -3.53 -34.39 8.76
C TYR A 510 -4.61 -35.41 8.48
N GLN A 511 -5.52 -35.11 7.56
CA GLN A 511 -6.63 -35.98 7.19
C GLN A 511 -6.75 -36.09 5.68
N VAL A 512 -7.04 -37.30 5.20
CA VAL A 512 -7.36 -37.58 3.81
C VAL A 512 -8.61 -38.45 3.76
N HIS A 513 -9.62 -38.00 3.03
CA HIS A 513 -10.89 -38.70 2.81
C HIS A 513 -10.96 -39.22 1.38
N GLY A 514 -11.30 -40.50 1.21
CA GLY A 514 -11.42 -41.13 -0.11
C GLY A 514 -10.07 -41.36 -0.79
N VAL A 515 -9.12 -42.05 -0.15
CA VAL A 515 -7.84 -42.41 -0.79
C VAL A 515 -8.09 -43.44 -1.89
N PRO A 516 -7.76 -43.15 -3.16
CA PRO A 516 -8.02 -44.00 -4.30
C PRO A 516 -7.16 -45.27 -4.29
N LYS A 517 -7.57 -46.31 -5.02
CA LYS A 517 -6.84 -47.61 -5.12
C LYS A 517 -5.41 -47.45 -5.64
N ARG A 518 -5.20 -46.49 -6.52
CA ARG A 518 -3.88 -46.15 -7.07
C ARG A 518 -3.71 -44.65 -6.99
N MET A 519 -2.54 -44.21 -6.56
CA MET A 519 -2.13 -42.82 -6.61
C MET A 519 -0.65 -42.77 -6.97
N LYS A 520 -0.27 -41.88 -7.86
CA LYS A 520 1.11 -41.60 -8.23
C LYS A 520 1.34 -40.10 -8.19
N VAL A 521 2.38 -39.68 -7.48
CA VAL A 521 2.90 -38.32 -7.50
C VAL A 521 4.30 -38.38 -8.07
N ASP A 522 4.54 -37.73 -9.20
CA ASP A 522 5.83 -37.58 -9.83
C ASP A 522 6.31 -36.14 -9.65
N LEU A 523 7.52 -35.96 -9.16
CA LEU A 523 8.23 -34.69 -9.04
C LEU A 523 9.42 -34.79 -10.00
N ASP A 524 9.39 -34.06 -11.11
CA ASP A 524 10.47 -34.02 -12.09
C ASP A 524 10.97 -32.58 -12.25
N GLY A 525 11.93 -32.21 -11.41
CA GLY A 525 12.38 -30.82 -11.28
C GLY A 525 11.24 -29.90 -10.83
N ASN A 526 10.77 -29.06 -11.76
CA ASN A 526 9.73 -28.06 -11.56
C ASN A 526 8.31 -28.58 -11.90
N LEU A 527 8.20 -29.81 -12.41
CA LEU A 527 6.95 -30.42 -12.81
C LEU A 527 6.45 -31.40 -11.74
N ILE A 528 5.22 -31.21 -11.28
CA ILE A 528 4.52 -32.11 -10.38
C ILE A 528 3.39 -32.78 -11.18
N GLY A 529 3.49 -34.09 -11.41
CA GLY A 529 2.43 -34.91 -11.97
C GLY A 529 1.68 -35.67 -10.87
N TYR A 530 0.36 -35.61 -10.89
CA TYR A 530 -0.53 -36.38 -10.02
C TYR A 530 -1.45 -37.24 -10.89
N ASP A 531 -1.45 -38.56 -10.66
CA ASP A 531 -2.32 -39.54 -11.33
C ASP A 531 -2.91 -40.51 -10.31
N ALA A 532 -4.21 -40.49 -10.15
CA ALA A 532 -4.97 -41.36 -9.27
C ALA A 532 -6.06 -42.14 -10.01
N SER A 533 -6.47 -43.27 -9.44
CA SER A 533 -7.57 -44.06 -10.00
C SER A 533 -8.95 -43.45 -9.81
N ASP A 534 -9.09 -42.50 -8.88
CA ASP A 534 -10.32 -41.78 -8.57
C ASP A 534 -10.00 -40.42 -7.92
N THR A 535 -11.01 -39.57 -7.70
CA THR A 535 -10.87 -38.30 -6.98
C THR A 535 -10.60 -38.51 -5.48
N ILE A 536 -9.95 -37.53 -4.84
CA ILE A 536 -9.87 -37.47 -3.37
C ILE A 536 -10.91 -36.46 -2.88
N ASP A 537 -11.83 -36.91 -2.03
CA ASP A 537 -12.95 -36.09 -1.55
C ASP A 537 -12.47 -34.86 -0.79
N LYS A 538 -11.51 -35.06 0.13
CA LYS A 538 -10.98 -33.99 0.98
C LYS A 538 -9.57 -34.30 1.49
N VAL A 539 -8.71 -33.29 1.44
CA VAL A 539 -7.45 -33.25 2.18
C VAL A 539 -7.51 -32.09 3.17
N TYR A 540 -7.15 -32.34 4.42
CA TYR A 540 -7.09 -31.34 5.48
C TYR A 540 -5.77 -31.42 6.23
N ALA A 541 -5.18 -30.27 6.51
CA ALA A 541 -4.03 -30.12 7.38
C ALA A 541 -4.31 -29.01 8.38
N GLY A 542 -4.00 -29.23 9.65
CA GLY A 542 -4.18 -28.28 10.73
C GLY A 542 -2.99 -28.33 11.68
N VAL A 543 -2.58 -27.18 12.18
CA VAL A 543 -1.58 -27.04 13.25
C VAL A 543 -2.15 -26.10 14.29
N GLU A 544 -2.26 -26.57 15.52
CA GLU A 544 -2.62 -25.78 16.70
C GLU A 544 -1.40 -25.73 17.63
N ARG A 545 -1.00 -24.53 18.03
CA ARG A 545 0.07 -24.28 19.00
C ARG A 545 -0.55 -23.85 20.32
N MET A 546 0.12 -24.15 21.44
CA MET A 546 -0.43 -23.81 22.75
C MET A 546 -0.46 -22.33 23.12
N ASN A 547 0.24 -21.46 22.40
CA ASN A 547 0.01 -20.02 22.55
C ASN A 547 -1.38 -19.61 22.06
N GLY A 548 -2.09 -20.48 21.35
CA GLY A 548 -3.40 -20.25 20.77
C GLY A 548 -3.36 -20.27 19.24
N ASP A 549 -2.18 -20.10 18.62
CA ASP A 549 -2.10 -20.01 17.15
C ASP A 549 -2.66 -21.27 16.50
N ALA A 550 -3.47 -21.10 15.46
CA ALA A 550 -3.95 -22.19 14.64
C ALA A 550 -3.78 -21.84 13.17
N VAL A 551 -3.35 -22.79 12.35
CA VAL A 551 -3.37 -22.67 10.89
C VAL A 551 -4.00 -23.94 10.33
N THR A 552 -4.99 -23.77 9.47
CA THR A 552 -5.69 -24.87 8.80
C THR A 552 -5.72 -24.64 7.30
N ALA A 553 -5.64 -25.72 6.53
CA ALA A 553 -5.77 -25.74 5.10
C ALA A 553 -6.63 -26.95 4.70
N GLU A 554 -7.52 -26.75 3.74
CA GLU A 554 -8.44 -27.77 3.25
C GLU A 554 -8.59 -27.66 1.73
N VAL A 555 -8.57 -28.81 1.06
CA VAL A 555 -8.87 -28.94 -0.38
C VAL A 555 -9.97 -29.97 -0.55
N ARG A 556 -11.01 -29.65 -1.34
CA ARG A 556 -12.13 -30.56 -1.65
C ARG A 556 -12.18 -30.92 -3.12
N ASP A 557 -12.57 -32.16 -3.38
CA ASP A 557 -12.74 -32.74 -4.71
C ASP A 557 -11.48 -32.59 -5.57
N ILE A 558 -10.36 -33.13 -5.09
CA ILE A 558 -9.11 -33.15 -5.86
C ILE A 558 -9.31 -34.05 -7.08
N PRO A 559 -9.09 -33.53 -8.30
CA PRO A 559 -9.31 -34.27 -9.54
C PRO A 559 -8.38 -35.48 -9.62
N ALA A 560 -8.82 -36.55 -10.29
CA ALA A 560 -8.04 -37.79 -10.43
C ALA A 560 -6.69 -37.58 -11.14
N GLN A 561 -6.55 -36.54 -11.97
CA GLN A 561 -5.28 -36.19 -12.60
C GLN A 561 -5.05 -34.68 -12.50
N ALA A 562 -3.82 -34.29 -12.17
CA ALA A 562 -3.38 -32.91 -12.15
C ALA A 562 -1.90 -32.82 -12.51
N THR A 563 -1.51 -31.75 -13.17
CA THR A 563 -0.12 -31.40 -13.47
C THR A 563 0.09 -29.96 -13.05
N VAL A 564 1.15 -29.71 -12.27
CA VAL A 564 1.56 -28.39 -11.85
C VAL A 564 2.98 -28.15 -12.35
N LEU A 565 3.17 -27.18 -13.21
CA LEU A 565 4.50 -26.71 -13.59
C LEU A 565 4.78 -25.43 -12.81
N PHE A 566 5.76 -25.46 -11.90
CA PHE A 566 6.29 -24.26 -11.25
C PHE A 566 7.66 -23.91 -11.83
N ASP A 567 7.67 -23.19 -12.94
CA ASP A 567 8.91 -22.76 -13.59
C ASP A 567 9.33 -21.38 -13.10
N GLY A 568 10.00 -21.35 -11.94
CA GLY A 568 10.51 -20.09 -11.37
C GLY A 568 11.49 -19.34 -12.29
N LYS A 569 12.25 -20.06 -13.14
CA LYS A 569 13.20 -19.44 -14.09
C LYS A 569 12.47 -18.68 -15.19
N ASN A 570 11.41 -19.28 -15.74
CA ASN A 570 10.56 -18.64 -16.74
C ASN A 570 9.40 -17.84 -16.12
N SER A 571 9.36 -17.73 -14.79
CA SER A 571 8.33 -17.02 -14.03
C SER A 571 6.92 -17.46 -14.41
N LEU A 572 6.69 -18.78 -14.44
CA LEU A 572 5.44 -19.40 -14.91
C LEU A 572 4.94 -20.42 -13.89
N LEU A 573 3.64 -20.39 -13.63
CA LEU A 573 2.88 -21.42 -12.93
C LEU A 573 1.76 -21.89 -13.87
N ASP A 574 1.76 -23.16 -14.24
CA ASP A 574 0.73 -23.75 -15.11
C ASP A 574 0.03 -24.90 -14.37
N TRP A 575 -1.30 -24.89 -14.40
CA TRP A 575 -2.16 -25.89 -13.79
C TRP A 575 -3.00 -26.56 -14.88
N ASP A 576 -2.88 -27.89 -14.99
CA ASP A 576 -3.70 -28.70 -15.89
C ASP A 576 -4.22 -29.95 -15.16
N ALA A 577 -5.53 -30.02 -14.99
CA ALA A 577 -6.21 -31.10 -14.29
C ALA A 577 -7.35 -31.72 -15.12
N SER A 578 -7.73 -32.95 -14.78
CA SER A 578 -8.82 -33.65 -15.46
C SER A 578 -10.21 -33.07 -15.18
N ALA A 579 -10.36 -32.31 -14.09
CA ALA A 579 -11.60 -31.68 -13.67
C ALA A 579 -11.32 -30.44 -12.80
N ALA A 580 -12.35 -29.63 -12.56
CA ALA A 580 -12.29 -28.50 -11.64
C ALA A 580 -12.15 -28.99 -10.18
N THR A 581 -11.44 -28.23 -9.35
CA THR A 581 -11.38 -28.46 -7.90
C THR A 581 -12.48 -27.63 -7.23
N THR A 582 -13.30 -28.24 -6.38
CA THR A 582 -14.48 -27.57 -5.82
C THR A 582 -14.10 -26.41 -4.91
N SER A 583 -13.16 -26.61 -3.99
CA SER A 583 -12.70 -25.53 -3.11
C SER A 583 -11.31 -25.77 -2.55
N VAL A 584 -10.57 -24.68 -2.37
CA VAL A 584 -9.38 -24.61 -1.53
C VAL A 584 -9.62 -23.53 -0.48
N SER A 585 -9.43 -23.85 0.80
CA SER A 585 -9.56 -22.88 1.88
C SER A 585 -8.40 -22.96 2.85
N ALA A 586 -7.96 -21.81 3.34
CA ALA A 586 -6.99 -21.69 4.41
C ALA A 586 -7.53 -20.72 5.47
N ALA A 587 -7.32 -21.04 6.74
CA ALA A 587 -7.67 -20.17 7.86
C ALA A 587 -6.53 -20.14 8.86
N ALA A 588 -6.25 -18.98 9.43
CA ALA A 588 -5.24 -18.78 10.45
C ALA A 588 -5.83 -17.98 11.61
N HIS A 589 -5.52 -18.39 12.83
CA HIS A 589 -5.66 -17.63 14.07
C HIS A 589 -4.23 -17.42 14.60
N LEU A 590 -3.79 -16.18 14.75
CA LEU A 590 -2.46 -15.84 15.23
C LEU A 590 -2.59 -14.98 16.46
N THR A 591 -1.93 -15.39 17.54
CA THR A 591 -2.01 -14.69 18.82
C THR A 591 -1.17 -13.42 18.85
N ALA A 592 -1.55 -12.51 19.75
CA ALA A 592 -0.83 -11.26 20.02
C ALA A 592 0.68 -11.47 20.23
N ASP A 593 1.03 -12.50 21.01
CA ASP A 593 2.41 -12.85 21.32
C ASP A 593 3.22 -13.24 20.07
N THR A 594 2.60 -13.92 19.10
CA THR A 594 3.23 -14.33 17.84
C THR A 594 3.47 -13.14 16.92
N LEU A 595 2.52 -12.21 16.89
CA LEU A 595 2.58 -11.05 16.00
C LEU A 595 3.40 -9.90 16.59
N GLY A 596 3.74 -9.95 17.88
CA GLY A 596 4.34 -8.82 18.58
C GLY A 596 3.37 -7.64 18.71
N THR A 597 2.07 -7.94 18.76
CA THR A 597 0.97 -6.99 18.91
C THR A 597 0.30 -7.16 20.28
N ASP A 598 -0.74 -6.40 20.56
CA ASP A 598 -1.59 -6.54 21.74
C ASP A 598 -2.87 -7.35 21.48
N ARG A 599 -3.03 -7.90 20.25
CA ARG A 599 -4.26 -8.53 19.75
C ARG A 599 -3.99 -9.74 18.88
N ASP A 600 -4.90 -10.70 18.98
CA ASP A 600 -4.96 -11.85 18.08
C ASP A 600 -5.53 -11.42 16.72
N PHE A 601 -5.22 -12.17 15.66
CA PHE A 601 -5.74 -11.96 14.32
C PHE A 601 -6.27 -13.26 13.74
N ASP A 602 -7.47 -13.21 13.18
CA ASP A 602 -8.05 -14.27 12.36
C ASP A 602 -7.99 -13.86 10.90
N ALA A 603 -7.56 -14.76 10.03
CA ALA A 603 -7.56 -14.56 8.58
C ALA A 603 -8.09 -15.80 7.87
N GLY A 604 -8.86 -15.59 6.81
CA GLY A 604 -9.43 -16.64 5.99
C GLY A 604 -9.27 -16.36 4.50
N LEU A 605 -9.00 -17.40 3.74
CA LEU A 605 -9.00 -17.41 2.28
C LEU A 605 -9.81 -18.62 1.81
N THR A 606 -10.76 -18.41 0.91
CA THR A 606 -11.50 -19.49 0.26
C THR A 606 -11.59 -19.20 -1.24
N ILE A 607 -11.19 -20.18 -2.05
CA ILE A 607 -11.29 -20.16 -3.50
C ILE A 607 -12.26 -21.28 -3.89
N GLU A 608 -13.32 -20.95 -4.60
CA GLU A 608 -14.37 -21.88 -5.02
C GLU A 608 -14.38 -22.06 -6.54
N SER A 609 -14.69 -23.28 -6.98
CA SER A 609 -14.78 -23.68 -8.40
C SER A 609 -13.52 -23.32 -9.18
N ILE A 610 -12.37 -23.87 -8.76
CA ILE A 610 -11.09 -23.65 -9.43
C ILE A 610 -11.10 -24.39 -10.77
N PRO A 611 -10.86 -23.70 -11.90
CA PRO A 611 -10.89 -24.31 -13.22
C PRO A 611 -9.91 -25.47 -13.38
N ALA A 612 -10.27 -26.40 -14.26
CA ALA A 612 -9.41 -27.53 -14.62
C ALA A 612 -8.09 -27.07 -15.26
N LYS A 613 -8.05 -25.88 -15.87
CA LYS A 613 -6.86 -25.30 -16.49
C LYS A 613 -6.75 -23.84 -16.11
N TRP A 614 -5.56 -23.38 -15.74
CA TRP A 614 -5.25 -21.96 -15.61
C TRP A 614 -3.73 -21.79 -15.57
N ASN A 615 -3.24 -20.60 -15.87
CA ASN A 615 -1.84 -20.27 -15.70
C ASN A 615 -1.67 -18.91 -15.04
N ALA A 616 -0.49 -18.72 -14.47
CA ALA A 616 -0.02 -17.44 -13.99
C ALA A 616 1.43 -17.21 -14.43
N GLY A 617 1.75 -16.03 -14.94
CA GLY A 617 3.09 -15.60 -15.28
C GLY A 617 3.48 -14.32 -14.54
N TRP A 618 4.77 -14.15 -14.23
CA TRP A 618 5.30 -12.93 -13.59
C TRP A 618 6.65 -12.45 -14.19
N ALA A 619 6.93 -12.84 -15.44
CA ALA A 619 8.21 -12.58 -16.10
C ALA A 619 8.46 -11.07 -16.28
N ASP A 620 9.70 -10.63 -16.04
CA ASP A 620 10.14 -9.23 -16.21
C ASP A 620 9.29 -8.18 -15.44
N GLY A 621 8.51 -8.64 -14.45
CA GLY A 621 7.57 -7.85 -13.67
C GLY A 621 6.24 -7.53 -14.37
N ASP A 622 5.96 -8.20 -15.49
CA ASP A 622 4.62 -8.33 -16.04
C ASP A 622 3.90 -9.47 -15.32
N VAL A 623 2.68 -9.25 -14.85
CA VAL A 623 1.86 -10.27 -14.19
C VAL A 623 0.73 -10.66 -15.13
N LEU A 624 0.49 -11.95 -15.30
CA LEU A 624 -0.67 -12.48 -15.99
C LEU A 624 -1.25 -13.60 -15.15
N PHE A 625 -2.55 -13.58 -14.93
CA PHE A 625 -3.35 -14.74 -14.57
C PHE A 625 -4.37 -14.93 -15.69
N GLU A 626 -4.51 -16.15 -16.19
CA GLU A 626 -5.50 -16.49 -17.19
C GLU A 626 -6.14 -17.85 -16.92
N ALA A 627 -7.46 -17.89 -17.00
CA ALA A 627 -8.27 -19.08 -16.90
C ALA A 627 -9.29 -19.11 -18.05
N PRO A 628 -9.57 -20.28 -18.65
CA PRO A 628 -10.61 -20.43 -19.64
C PRO A 628 -11.98 -20.20 -19.02
N ALA A 629 -12.99 -19.90 -19.85
CA ALA A 629 -14.37 -19.80 -19.40
C ALA A 629 -14.80 -21.10 -18.67
N ALA A 630 -15.41 -21.05 -17.49
CA ALA A 630 -16.07 -19.89 -16.84
C ALA A 630 -15.18 -18.96 -15.99
N GLY A 631 -13.89 -19.24 -15.78
CA GLY A 631 -13.04 -18.56 -14.80
C GLY A 631 -13.14 -19.18 -13.40
N ILE A 632 -12.46 -18.61 -12.41
CA ILE A 632 -12.59 -18.99 -11.00
C ILE A 632 -13.98 -18.60 -10.50
N GLY A 633 -14.71 -19.51 -9.86
CA GLY A 633 -16.07 -19.25 -9.37
C GLY A 633 -16.12 -18.09 -8.38
N SER A 634 -15.37 -18.18 -7.28
CA SER A 634 -15.16 -17.04 -6.39
C SER A 634 -13.84 -17.12 -5.62
N ILE A 635 -13.30 -15.96 -5.26
CA ILE A 635 -12.18 -15.77 -4.33
C ILE A 635 -12.73 -14.91 -3.20
N SER A 636 -12.72 -15.42 -1.97
CA SER A 636 -13.12 -14.71 -0.77
C SER A 636 -11.97 -14.67 0.22
N ALA A 637 -11.64 -13.49 0.72
CA ALA A 637 -10.63 -13.30 1.75
C ALA A 637 -11.17 -12.40 2.86
N ASN A 638 -10.79 -12.68 4.11
CA ASN A 638 -11.12 -11.85 5.25
C ASN A 638 -9.99 -11.82 6.29
N VAL A 639 -9.96 -10.76 7.08
CA VAL A 639 -9.08 -10.62 8.26
C VAL A 639 -9.81 -9.82 9.33
N THR A 640 -9.67 -10.21 10.59
CA THR A 640 -10.16 -9.48 11.76
C THR A 640 -9.23 -9.65 12.96
N ASN A 641 -9.30 -8.75 13.94
CA ASN A 641 -8.57 -8.87 15.20
C ASN A 641 -9.47 -8.91 16.47
N HIS A 642 -10.77 -9.11 16.29
CA HIS A 642 -11.74 -9.18 17.39
C HIS A 642 -12.76 -10.33 17.26
N GLY A 643 -12.57 -11.22 16.27
CA GLY A 643 -13.28 -12.50 16.09
C GLY A 643 -14.56 -12.44 15.26
N ASP A 644 -15.25 -11.30 15.24
CA ASP A 644 -16.37 -11.04 14.33
C ASP A 644 -15.88 -10.13 13.20
N TYR A 645 -16.10 -10.47 11.92
CA TYR A 645 -15.68 -9.62 10.81
C TYR A 645 -16.88 -9.02 10.07
N GLN A 646 -16.79 -7.74 9.73
CA GLN A 646 -17.77 -7.06 8.89
C GLN A 646 -17.51 -7.37 7.41
N THR A 647 -18.56 -7.72 6.65
CA THR A 647 -18.49 -7.94 5.20
C THR A 647 -19.69 -7.37 4.48
N LEU A 648 -19.51 -7.10 3.18
CA LEU A 648 -20.60 -6.75 2.28
C LEU A 648 -21.13 -8.01 1.56
N PRO A 649 -22.41 -8.06 1.16
CA PRO A 649 -22.92 -9.11 0.30
C PRO A 649 -22.38 -8.97 -1.14
N GLY A 650 -22.32 -10.07 -1.90
CA GLY A 650 -21.88 -10.04 -3.30
C GLY A 650 -20.38 -9.80 -3.48
N ASP A 651 -19.98 -9.43 -4.69
CA ASP A 651 -18.59 -9.03 -4.96
C ASP A 651 -18.31 -7.69 -4.29
N HIS A 652 -17.20 -7.59 -3.55
CA HIS A 652 -16.92 -6.41 -2.76
C HIS A 652 -15.46 -6.26 -2.32
N LEU A 653 -15.14 -5.06 -1.85
CA LEU A 653 -13.96 -4.75 -1.04
C LEU A 653 -14.36 -3.90 0.16
N SER A 654 -14.12 -4.37 1.39
CA SER A 654 -14.40 -3.57 2.58
C SER A 654 -13.27 -3.58 3.60
N ALA A 655 -13.12 -2.47 4.32
CA ALA A 655 -12.19 -2.31 5.43
C ALA A 655 -12.79 -1.42 6.54
N TYR A 656 -12.63 -1.81 7.78
CA TYR A 656 -13.13 -1.12 8.97
C TYR A 656 -12.02 -1.04 10.00
N TYR A 657 -11.83 0.12 10.62
CA TYR A 657 -10.86 0.33 11.69
C TYR A 657 -11.43 1.26 12.75
N ASP A 658 -11.32 0.88 14.03
CA ASP A 658 -11.66 1.74 15.16
C ASP A 658 -10.45 1.85 16.10
N GLU A 659 -9.88 3.05 16.23
CA GLU A 659 -8.71 3.31 17.09
C GLU A 659 -9.04 3.16 18.58
N ALA A 660 -10.27 3.50 19.00
CA ALA A 660 -10.65 3.49 20.40
C ALA A 660 -10.81 2.06 20.92
N SER A 661 -11.40 1.19 20.10
CA SER A 661 -11.48 -0.23 20.41
C SER A 661 -10.26 -1.00 19.91
N GLY A 662 -9.46 -0.48 18.98
CA GLY A 662 -8.36 -1.17 18.30
C GLY A 662 -8.82 -2.19 17.26
N ASP A 663 -10.11 -2.21 16.91
CA ASP A 663 -10.70 -3.24 16.06
C ASP A 663 -10.40 -2.98 14.58
N LEU A 664 -10.10 -4.04 13.84
CA LEU A 664 -9.82 -4.02 12.41
C LEU A 664 -10.55 -5.17 11.73
N ASP A 665 -11.24 -4.88 10.64
CA ASP A 665 -11.83 -5.85 9.73
C ASP A 665 -11.44 -5.50 8.30
N ALA A 666 -11.12 -6.50 7.47
CA ALA A 666 -11.10 -6.31 6.03
C ALA A 666 -11.63 -7.56 5.32
N SER A 667 -12.32 -7.35 4.20
CA SER A 667 -12.82 -8.45 3.38
C SER A 667 -12.82 -8.12 1.89
N LEU A 668 -12.64 -9.16 1.10
CA LEU A 668 -12.63 -9.13 -0.35
C LEU A 668 -13.47 -10.30 -0.87
N ARG A 669 -14.33 -10.06 -1.85
CA ARG A 669 -14.94 -11.11 -2.66
C ARG A 669 -14.93 -10.71 -4.13
N ILE A 670 -14.39 -11.58 -4.98
CA ILE A 670 -14.40 -11.44 -6.44
C ILE A 670 -14.93 -12.74 -7.04
N SER A 671 -15.89 -12.65 -7.95
CA SER A 671 -16.43 -13.82 -8.65
C SER A 671 -16.00 -13.85 -10.12
N ASN A 672 -16.03 -15.02 -10.75
CA ASN A 672 -15.81 -15.23 -12.19
C ASN A 672 -14.48 -14.69 -12.77
N LEU A 673 -13.41 -14.55 -11.96
CA LEU A 673 -12.12 -14.04 -12.45
C LEU A 673 -11.57 -14.95 -13.57
N ARG A 674 -11.47 -14.40 -14.79
CA ARG A 674 -10.94 -15.08 -15.98
C ARG A 674 -9.55 -14.61 -16.32
N ARG A 675 -9.29 -13.31 -16.17
CA ARG A 675 -7.98 -12.73 -16.45
C ARG A 675 -7.68 -11.57 -15.52
N ALA A 676 -6.46 -11.54 -15.00
CA ALA A 676 -5.87 -10.35 -14.40
C ALA A 676 -4.48 -10.18 -15.02
N ALA A 677 -4.22 -9.02 -15.61
CA ALA A 677 -2.98 -8.74 -16.31
C ALA A 677 -2.42 -7.39 -15.88
N PHE A 678 -1.11 -7.32 -15.77
CA PHE A 678 -0.33 -6.11 -15.59
C PHE A 678 0.90 -6.26 -16.47
N ALA A 679 1.17 -5.31 -17.34
CA ALA A 679 2.37 -5.27 -18.15
C ALA A 679 3.03 -3.91 -18.02
N LYS A 680 4.36 -3.89 -17.95
CA LYS A 680 5.12 -2.65 -18.01
C LYS A 680 5.13 -2.15 -19.45
N VAL A 681 4.91 -0.86 -19.62
CA VAL A 681 5.12 -0.19 -20.90
C VAL A 681 6.57 0.32 -20.91
N PRO A 682 7.45 -0.19 -21.79
CA PRO A 682 8.85 0.23 -21.83
C PRO A 682 8.97 1.73 -22.06
N ASP A 683 9.96 2.35 -21.42
CA ASP A 683 10.25 3.75 -21.67
C ASP A 683 10.90 3.94 -23.04
N ALA A 684 10.09 4.38 -24.02
CA ALA A 684 10.56 4.74 -25.36
C ALA A 684 11.11 6.19 -25.43
N GLY A 685 11.42 6.81 -24.29
CA GLY A 685 11.90 8.20 -24.17
C GLY A 685 10.85 9.20 -23.71
N ASN A 686 9.65 8.74 -23.34
CA ASN A 686 8.53 9.58 -22.90
C ASN A 686 8.16 9.37 -21.42
N GLY A 687 8.96 8.61 -20.67
CA GLY A 687 8.59 8.13 -19.34
C GLY A 687 7.77 6.86 -19.49
N GLY A 688 8.34 5.72 -19.07
CA GLY A 688 7.68 4.42 -19.12
C GLY A 688 6.32 4.39 -18.41
N GLY A 689 5.67 3.24 -18.41
CA GLY A 689 4.29 3.16 -17.97
C GLY A 689 3.84 1.76 -17.61
N PHE A 690 2.52 1.56 -17.60
CA PHE A 690 1.92 0.25 -17.38
C PHE A 690 0.62 0.09 -18.16
N GLU A 691 0.23 -1.14 -18.40
CA GLU A 691 -1.07 -1.55 -18.90
C GLU A 691 -1.62 -2.62 -17.95
N ALA A 692 -2.78 -2.37 -17.36
CA ALA A 692 -3.51 -3.29 -16.51
C ALA A 692 -4.78 -3.73 -17.23
N GLY A 693 -5.02 -5.03 -17.27
CA GLY A 693 -6.19 -5.65 -17.89
C GLY A 693 -6.92 -6.53 -16.89
N LEU A 694 -8.23 -6.47 -16.87
CA LEU A 694 -9.08 -7.27 -16.00
C LEU A 694 -10.25 -7.83 -16.83
N ASP A 695 -10.40 -9.15 -16.84
CA ASP A 695 -11.57 -9.85 -17.38
C ASP A 695 -12.16 -10.68 -16.23
N MET A 696 -13.34 -10.29 -15.80
CA MET A 696 -14.05 -11.00 -14.76
C MET A 696 -15.37 -11.62 -15.31
N GLY A 697 -15.62 -11.53 -16.62
CA GLY A 697 -16.88 -12.00 -17.23
C GLY A 697 -18.06 -11.05 -16.94
N ASP A 698 -19.30 -11.56 -16.98
CA ASP A 698 -20.48 -10.70 -16.78
C ASP A 698 -20.65 -10.34 -15.29
N HIS A 699 -20.57 -9.05 -14.93
CA HIS A 699 -20.74 -8.60 -13.55
C HIS A 699 -22.09 -7.95 -13.25
N GLY A 700 -22.56 -8.25 -12.04
CA GLY A 700 -23.62 -7.50 -11.37
C GLY A 700 -23.04 -6.28 -10.64
N GLU A 701 -23.40 -6.15 -9.37
CA GLU A 701 -22.99 -5.04 -8.50
C GLU A 701 -21.68 -5.39 -7.76
N PHE A 702 -20.76 -4.43 -7.69
CA PHE A 702 -19.55 -4.48 -6.86
C PHE A 702 -19.64 -3.44 -5.75
N GLY A 703 -19.66 -3.89 -4.50
CA GLY A 703 -19.73 -3.02 -3.33
C GLY A 703 -18.37 -2.61 -2.81
N PHE A 704 -18.27 -1.44 -2.20
CA PHE A 704 -17.10 -1.08 -1.39
C PHE A 704 -17.48 -0.31 -0.14
N ALA A 705 -16.71 -0.51 0.94
CA ALA A 705 -16.85 0.24 2.18
C ALA A 705 -15.50 0.42 2.88
N GLY A 706 -15.30 1.58 3.50
CA GLY A 706 -14.11 1.98 4.20
C GLY A 706 -14.51 2.85 5.38
N GLU A 707 -14.36 2.35 6.60
CA GLU A 707 -14.68 3.12 7.81
C GLU A 707 -13.45 3.16 8.72
N VAL A 708 -13.09 4.35 9.17
CA VAL A 708 -11.93 4.60 10.04
C VAL A 708 -12.35 5.56 11.14
N HIS A 709 -12.44 5.08 12.37
CA HIS A 709 -12.70 5.87 13.56
C HIS A 709 -11.38 6.16 14.28
N THR A 710 -11.02 7.44 14.42
CA THR A 710 -9.82 7.86 15.13
C THR A 710 -10.13 8.96 16.14
N ALA A 711 -9.25 9.19 17.10
CA ALA A 711 -9.31 10.33 18.00
C ALA A 711 -9.24 11.68 17.24
N ALA A 712 -8.63 11.70 16.06
CA ALA A 712 -8.58 12.86 15.18
C ALA A 712 -9.92 13.11 14.45
N GLY A 713 -10.69 12.05 14.18
CA GLY A 713 -12.00 12.08 13.54
C GLY A 713 -12.32 10.77 12.80
N ASP A 714 -13.55 10.71 12.29
CA ASP A 714 -14.06 9.57 11.54
C ASP A 714 -13.95 9.84 10.04
N LEU A 715 -13.69 8.79 9.27
CA LEU A 715 -13.80 8.75 7.81
C LEU A 715 -14.65 7.55 7.43
N GLU A 716 -15.76 7.80 6.75
CA GLU A 716 -16.67 6.78 6.23
C GLU A 716 -16.73 6.96 4.72
N ALA A 717 -16.48 5.91 3.95
CA ALA A 717 -16.64 5.87 2.51
C ALA A 717 -17.35 4.57 2.15
N SER A 718 -18.46 4.65 1.41
CA SER A 718 -19.17 3.45 0.94
C SER A 718 -19.79 3.69 -0.41
N GLY A 719 -20.01 2.64 -1.17
CA GLY A 719 -20.61 2.75 -2.47
C GLY A 719 -20.79 1.44 -3.19
N SER A 720 -21.34 1.52 -4.38
CA SER A 720 -21.40 0.42 -5.32
C SER A 720 -21.23 0.88 -6.75
N LEU A 721 -20.67 -0.01 -7.55
CA LEU A 721 -20.63 0.08 -9.00
C LEU A 721 -21.57 -0.99 -9.56
N SER A 722 -22.45 -0.63 -10.48
CA SER A 722 -23.31 -1.58 -11.17
C SER A 722 -23.14 -1.45 -12.67
N ASN A 723 -23.60 -2.44 -13.44
CA ASN A 723 -23.35 -2.52 -14.89
C ASN A 723 -21.85 -2.45 -15.23
N LEU A 724 -21.00 -3.04 -14.38
CA LEU A 724 -19.55 -3.05 -14.57
C LEU A 724 -19.17 -3.67 -15.93
N PRO A 725 -18.14 -3.13 -16.60
CA PRO A 725 -17.56 -3.77 -17.78
C PRO A 725 -17.12 -5.19 -17.46
N SER A 726 -17.35 -6.10 -18.40
CA SER A 726 -16.80 -7.46 -18.32
C SER A 726 -15.29 -7.44 -18.51
N THR A 727 -14.82 -6.48 -19.29
CA THR A 727 -13.41 -6.25 -19.57
C THR A 727 -13.05 -4.81 -19.28
N VAL A 728 -11.98 -4.60 -18.52
CA VAL A 728 -11.40 -3.29 -18.26
C VAL A 728 -9.95 -3.31 -18.69
N THR A 729 -9.53 -2.29 -19.45
CA THR A 729 -8.12 -2.02 -19.71
C THR A 729 -7.80 -0.61 -19.25
N LEU A 730 -6.77 -0.47 -18.43
CA LEU A 730 -6.20 0.78 -17.97
C LEU A 730 -4.75 0.85 -18.44
N ARG A 731 -4.36 1.90 -19.13
CA ARG A 731 -2.99 2.10 -19.58
C ARG A 731 -2.52 3.48 -19.17
N SER A 732 -1.30 3.58 -18.68
CA SER A 732 -0.58 4.81 -18.38
C SER A 732 0.72 4.80 -19.17
N GLU A 733 0.99 5.83 -19.97
CA GLU A 733 2.19 5.93 -20.79
C GLU A 733 2.54 7.41 -21.00
N GLY A 734 3.73 7.84 -20.56
CA GLY A 734 4.23 9.20 -20.80
C GLY A 734 3.31 10.34 -20.40
N GLY A 735 2.63 10.21 -19.26
CA GLY A 735 1.67 11.21 -18.75
C GLY A 735 0.27 11.11 -19.36
N ARG A 736 0.02 10.16 -20.26
CA ARG A 736 -1.30 9.84 -20.81
C ARG A 736 -1.91 8.65 -20.09
N ILE A 737 -3.17 8.75 -19.67
CA ILE A 737 -3.92 7.66 -19.03
C ILE A 737 -5.13 7.32 -19.89
N THR A 738 -5.23 6.08 -20.37
CA THR A 738 -6.39 5.59 -21.11
C THR A 738 -7.12 4.50 -20.34
N TYR A 739 -8.43 4.59 -20.28
CA TYR A 739 -9.33 3.53 -19.79
C TYR A 739 -10.25 3.10 -20.93
N SER A 740 -10.54 1.80 -21.03
CA SER A 740 -11.57 1.26 -21.91
C SER A 740 -12.33 0.13 -21.23
N GLY A 741 -13.65 0.12 -21.40
CA GLY A 741 -14.56 -0.94 -21.00
C GLY A 741 -15.64 -1.20 -22.05
N ASP A 742 -16.28 -2.36 -21.98
CA ASP A 742 -17.31 -2.81 -22.92
C ASP A 742 -18.75 -2.46 -22.53
N SER A 743 -18.95 -1.84 -21.35
CA SER A 743 -20.24 -1.33 -20.88
C SER A 743 -20.10 0.03 -20.18
N ASN A 744 -21.25 0.66 -19.90
CA ASN A 744 -21.35 1.92 -19.18
C ASN A 744 -21.73 1.68 -17.70
N PRO A 745 -20.78 1.74 -16.76
CA PRO A 745 -21.08 1.49 -15.36
C PRO A 745 -21.90 2.63 -14.73
N ASP A 746 -22.68 2.29 -13.70
CA ASP A 746 -23.30 3.27 -12.81
C ASP A 746 -22.52 3.28 -11.49
N ALA A 747 -22.37 4.45 -10.88
CA ALA A 747 -21.65 4.63 -9.63
C ALA A 747 -22.52 5.32 -8.58
N THR A 748 -22.58 4.73 -7.39
CA THR A 748 -23.16 5.34 -6.19
C THR A 748 -22.09 5.37 -5.11
N ILE A 749 -21.74 6.55 -4.60
CA ILE A 749 -20.69 6.75 -3.60
C ILE A 749 -21.22 7.68 -2.51
N SER A 750 -20.94 7.38 -1.26
CA SER A 750 -21.16 8.24 -0.10
C SER A 750 -19.86 8.36 0.67
N VAL A 751 -19.50 9.59 1.06
CA VAL A 751 -18.32 9.87 1.88
C VAL A 751 -18.73 10.77 3.04
N ALA A 752 -18.19 10.53 4.21
CA ALA A 752 -18.32 11.38 5.37
C ALA A 752 -16.97 11.50 6.08
N ALA A 753 -16.60 12.70 6.52
CA ALA A 753 -15.36 12.90 7.25
C ALA A 753 -15.52 13.97 8.34
N GLY A 754 -14.99 13.72 9.54
CA GLY A 754 -15.00 14.63 10.67
C GLY A 754 -15.28 13.91 11.99
N LYS A 755 -15.29 14.62 13.12
CA LYS A 755 -15.57 13.96 14.42
C LYS A 755 -17.05 13.61 14.57
N ALA A 756 -17.36 12.49 15.23
CA ALA A 756 -18.72 12.01 15.46
C ALA A 756 -19.78 13.08 15.83
N PRO A 757 -19.55 14.02 16.78
CA PRO A 757 -20.54 15.05 17.09
C PRO A 757 -20.78 16.04 15.94
N ALA A 758 -19.74 16.37 15.17
CA ALA A 758 -19.85 17.24 14.00
C ALA A 758 -20.50 16.50 12.82
N LEU A 759 -20.19 15.20 12.63
CA LEU A 759 -20.84 14.35 11.64
C LEU A 759 -22.34 14.18 11.92
N ALA A 760 -22.74 14.02 13.19
CA ALA A 760 -24.13 13.96 13.60
C ALA A 760 -24.88 15.29 13.38
N ALA A 761 -24.17 16.42 13.47
CA ALA A 761 -24.70 17.75 13.16
C ALA A 761 -24.67 18.09 11.65
N THR A 762 -24.00 17.28 10.82
CA THR A 762 -23.88 17.51 9.37
C THR A 762 -25.12 16.94 8.66
N PRO A 763 -25.89 17.76 7.93
CA PRO A 763 -27.04 17.28 7.17
C PRO A 763 -26.65 16.20 6.16
N VAL A 764 -27.50 15.19 5.97
CA VAL A 764 -27.32 14.17 4.93
C VAL A 764 -27.49 14.84 3.56
N PRO A 765 -26.51 14.74 2.64
CA PRO A 765 -26.67 15.26 1.28
C PRO A 765 -27.82 14.55 0.55
N PRO A 766 -28.61 15.27 -0.26
CA PRO A 766 -29.62 14.63 -1.12
C PRO A 766 -28.93 13.72 -2.14
N GLN A 767 -29.67 12.72 -2.63
CA GLN A 767 -29.21 11.91 -3.76
C GLN A 767 -29.65 12.60 -5.05
N VAL A 768 -28.70 13.17 -5.78
CA VAL A 768 -28.91 13.81 -7.09
C VAL A 768 -28.08 13.07 -8.13
N HIS A 769 -28.53 13.03 -9.39
CA HIS A 769 -27.71 12.49 -10.47
C HIS A 769 -26.54 13.45 -10.72
N GLY A 770 -25.39 13.20 -10.10
CA GLY A 770 -24.23 14.07 -10.01
C GLY A 770 -23.60 14.03 -8.61
N ILE A 771 -23.29 15.18 -8.03
CA ILE A 771 -22.56 15.31 -6.76
C ILE A 771 -23.34 16.20 -5.80
N ALA A 772 -23.51 15.78 -4.55
CA ALA A 772 -24.07 16.60 -3.49
C ALA A 772 -23.14 16.65 -2.27
N VAL A 773 -22.92 17.84 -1.69
CA VAL A 773 -22.00 18.07 -0.56
C VAL A 773 -22.67 18.92 0.51
N ARG A 774 -22.50 18.54 1.78
CA ARG A 774 -22.96 19.27 2.97
C ARG A 774 -21.86 19.33 4.01
N ASP A 775 -21.79 20.41 4.77
CA ASP A 775 -20.92 20.51 5.95
C ASP A 775 -21.71 20.68 7.26
N GLY A 776 -21.00 20.48 8.37
CA GLY A 776 -21.55 20.64 9.70
C GLY A 776 -20.49 20.91 10.74
N ALA A 777 -20.95 21.25 11.94
CA ALA A 777 -20.10 21.61 13.05
C ALA A 777 -20.75 21.30 14.39
N SER A 778 -19.93 20.93 15.36
CA SER A 778 -20.28 20.90 16.78
C SER A 778 -19.13 21.53 17.57
N GLY A 779 -19.34 22.76 18.09
CA GLY A 779 -18.27 23.55 18.68
C GLY A 779 -17.16 23.90 17.68
N SER A 780 -15.91 23.56 18.01
CA SER A 780 -14.74 23.75 17.12
C SER A 780 -14.60 22.67 16.06
N ASP A 781 -15.25 21.51 16.25
CA ASP A 781 -15.12 20.40 15.31
C ASP A 781 -15.94 20.67 14.04
N ARG A 782 -15.44 20.18 12.92
CA ARG A 782 -16.02 20.33 11.59
C ARG A 782 -16.15 18.98 10.92
N ALA A 783 -17.13 18.85 10.05
CA ALA A 783 -17.36 17.65 9.28
C ALA A 783 -17.95 17.97 7.91
N ILE A 784 -17.81 17.01 6.99
CA ILE A 784 -18.34 17.04 5.63
C ILE A 784 -19.02 15.71 5.31
N ARG A 785 -20.09 15.76 4.54
CA ARG A 785 -20.73 14.60 3.91
C ARG A 785 -20.87 14.88 2.43
N ALA A 786 -20.59 13.90 1.59
CA ALA A 786 -20.75 13.97 0.14
C ALA A 786 -21.45 12.72 -0.38
N LYS A 787 -22.21 12.87 -1.46
CA LYS A 787 -22.77 11.77 -2.25
C LYS A 787 -22.50 11.99 -3.72
N VAL A 788 -22.12 10.92 -4.42
CA VAL A 788 -22.00 10.87 -5.87
C VAL A 788 -22.98 9.82 -6.37
N TYR A 789 -23.78 10.17 -7.36
CA TYR A 789 -24.63 9.21 -8.05
C TYR A 789 -24.60 9.52 -9.54
N LEU A 790 -23.88 8.71 -10.31
CA LEU A 790 -23.71 8.89 -11.74
C LEU A 790 -24.22 7.65 -12.45
N THR A 791 -24.97 7.84 -13.53
CA THR A 791 -25.39 6.73 -14.39
C THR A 791 -24.70 6.80 -15.73
N GLY A 792 -24.47 5.64 -16.34
CA GLY A 792 -23.97 5.51 -17.69
C GLY A 792 -22.58 6.12 -17.91
N LEU A 793 -21.66 5.91 -16.97
CA LEU A 793 -20.26 6.36 -17.05
C LEU A 793 -19.63 5.93 -18.38
N PRO A 794 -18.64 6.67 -18.90
CA PRO A 794 -18.08 6.42 -20.22
C PRO A 794 -17.47 5.02 -20.36
N THR A 795 -17.53 4.48 -21.58
CA THR A 795 -16.82 3.26 -21.99
C THR A 795 -15.35 3.52 -22.26
N GLY A 796 -14.93 4.78 -22.43
CA GLY A 796 -13.53 5.14 -22.61
C GLY A 796 -13.16 6.50 -22.04
N LEU A 797 -11.97 6.58 -21.47
CA LEU A 797 -11.34 7.84 -21.05
C LEU A 797 -9.93 7.88 -21.65
N ASP A 798 -9.50 9.05 -22.07
CA ASP A 798 -8.16 9.28 -22.59
C ASP A 798 -7.68 10.65 -22.11
N LEU A 799 -6.83 10.64 -21.08
CA LEU A 799 -6.35 11.80 -20.36
C LEU A 799 -4.90 12.03 -20.78
N ASP A 800 -4.68 12.84 -21.80
CA ASP A 800 -3.36 13.24 -22.29
C ASP A 800 -2.98 14.59 -21.68
N ALA A 801 -2.47 14.54 -20.44
CA ALA A 801 -2.05 15.74 -19.72
C ALA A 801 -0.87 16.46 -20.41
N THR A 802 -0.06 15.74 -21.18
CA THR A 802 1.10 16.28 -21.90
C THR A 802 0.67 17.22 -23.02
N ASN A 803 -0.40 16.87 -23.74
CA ASN A 803 -0.99 17.72 -24.78
C ASN A 803 -2.17 18.56 -24.27
N GLY A 804 -2.55 18.40 -23.00
CA GLY A 804 -3.71 19.05 -22.41
C GLY A 804 -5.02 18.65 -23.10
N ILE A 805 -5.13 17.38 -23.54
CA ILE A 805 -6.30 16.81 -24.23
C ILE A 805 -6.94 15.77 -23.32
N TYR A 806 -8.25 15.86 -23.13
CA TYR A 806 -9.04 14.94 -22.31
C TYR A 806 -10.25 14.49 -23.10
N THR A 807 -10.26 13.24 -23.53
CA THR A 807 -11.35 12.65 -24.31
C THR A 807 -12.15 11.67 -23.45
N VAL A 808 -13.47 11.82 -23.53
CA VAL A 808 -14.48 10.95 -22.94
C VAL A 808 -15.24 10.31 -24.08
N THR A 809 -15.30 8.98 -24.09
CA THR A 809 -15.93 8.18 -25.14
C THR A 809 -17.10 7.39 -24.57
N GLY A 810 -18.21 7.38 -25.28
CA GLY A 810 -19.38 6.57 -25.01
C GLY A 810 -20.12 6.95 -23.74
N TYR A 811 -20.04 8.18 -23.22
CA TYR A 811 -20.81 8.57 -22.03
C TYR A 811 -22.31 8.49 -22.33
N HIS A 812 -23.06 7.64 -21.61
CA HIS A 812 -24.46 7.35 -21.93
C HIS A 812 -25.34 7.32 -20.68
N PRO A 813 -25.58 8.48 -20.04
CA PRO A 813 -26.37 8.53 -18.82
C PRO A 813 -27.83 8.11 -19.05
N THR A 814 -28.44 7.51 -18.03
CA THR A 814 -29.86 7.15 -18.03
C THR A 814 -30.77 8.27 -17.55
N ILE A 815 -30.18 9.30 -16.92
CA ILE A 815 -30.85 10.49 -16.41
C ILE A 815 -30.30 11.71 -17.16
N ASP A 816 -31.20 12.56 -17.65
CA ASP A 816 -30.90 13.64 -18.60
C ASP A 816 -30.35 14.92 -17.97
N THR A 817 -30.19 14.97 -16.65
CA THR A 817 -29.71 16.14 -15.93
C THR A 817 -28.61 15.74 -14.96
N LEU A 818 -27.43 16.33 -15.11
CA LEU A 818 -26.31 16.22 -14.17
C LEU A 818 -26.37 17.40 -13.19
N VAL A 819 -26.25 17.12 -11.90
CA VAL A 819 -26.44 18.11 -10.83
C VAL A 819 -25.21 18.19 -9.92
N VAL A 820 -24.71 19.39 -9.66
CA VAL A 820 -23.79 19.66 -8.54
C VAL A 820 -24.54 20.47 -7.50
N ASP A 821 -24.66 19.96 -6.27
CA ASP A 821 -25.37 20.58 -5.16
C ASP A 821 -24.45 20.66 -3.92
N ALA A 822 -23.72 21.75 -3.76
CA ALA A 822 -22.86 21.98 -2.62
C ALA A 822 -23.46 23.06 -1.70
N VAL A 823 -23.56 22.77 -0.40
CA VAL A 823 -23.99 23.75 0.62
C VAL A 823 -23.03 23.66 1.81
N LEU A 824 -22.19 24.68 1.97
CA LEU A 824 -21.16 24.77 2.98
C LEU A 824 -21.40 25.99 3.88
N LYS A 825 -21.86 25.78 5.10
CA LYS A 825 -22.21 26.82 6.08
C LYS A 825 -21.20 26.95 7.23
N LYS A 826 -20.30 25.99 7.41
CA LYS A 826 -19.45 25.83 8.60
C LYS A 826 -17.96 25.70 8.31
N LEU A 827 -17.58 25.11 7.17
CA LEU A 827 -16.20 24.95 6.70
C LEU A 827 -15.71 26.18 5.94
N ALA A 828 -16.58 26.79 5.13
CA ALA A 828 -16.26 28.02 4.44
C ALA A 828 -16.21 29.19 5.44
N PRO A 829 -15.28 30.15 5.30
CA PRO A 829 -15.22 31.35 6.16
C PRO A 829 -16.52 32.15 6.16
N LYS A 830 -17.25 32.09 5.03
CA LYS A 830 -18.58 32.65 4.81
C LYS A 830 -19.44 31.56 4.17
N PRO A 831 -20.72 31.41 4.55
CA PRO A 831 -21.61 30.42 3.95
C PRO A 831 -21.60 30.47 2.43
N ILE A 832 -21.55 29.33 1.76
CA ILE A 832 -21.64 29.24 0.30
C ILE A 832 -22.57 28.11 -0.09
N SER A 833 -23.45 28.35 -1.05
CA SER A 833 -24.17 27.30 -1.75
C SER A 833 -23.97 27.40 -3.25
N LEU A 834 -23.88 26.27 -3.93
CA LEU A 834 -23.77 26.15 -5.37
C LEU A 834 -24.72 25.05 -5.83
N GLN A 835 -25.61 25.40 -6.76
CA GLN A 835 -26.46 24.47 -7.47
C GLN A 835 -26.21 24.61 -8.97
N LEU A 836 -25.59 23.62 -9.59
CA LEU A 836 -25.39 23.53 -11.04
C LEU A 836 -26.24 22.40 -11.59
N GLN A 837 -26.89 22.63 -12.73
CA GLN A 837 -27.66 21.66 -13.49
C GLN A 837 -27.24 21.73 -14.95
N GLN A 838 -26.80 20.62 -15.52
CA GLN A 838 -26.41 20.49 -16.92
C GLN A 838 -27.29 19.43 -17.59
N GLY A 839 -28.02 19.82 -18.63
CA GLY A 839 -28.74 18.86 -19.47
C GLY A 839 -27.77 18.01 -20.28
N VAL A 840 -27.94 16.69 -20.27
CA VAL A 840 -27.15 15.72 -21.04
C VAL A 840 -28.07 14.82 -21.85
N PRO A 841 -27.81 14.62 -23.15
CA PRO A 841 -28.59 13.69 -23.95
C PRO A 841 -28.53 12.24 -23.44
N THR A 842 -29.67 11.55 -23.41
CA THR A 842 -29.79 10.13 -22.99
C THR A 842 -30.14 9.18 -24.14
N ALA A 843 -30.52 9.71 -25.31
CA ALA A 843 -30.97 8.90 -26.44
C ALA A 843 -29.83 8.18 -27.17
N VAL A 844 -28.65 8.80 -27.22
CA VAL A 844 -27.43 8.24 -27.83
C VAL A 844 -26.21 8.64 -26.98
N PRO A 845 -25.15 7.81 -26.94
CA PRO A 845 -23.92 8.16 -26.23
C PRO A 845 -23.31 9.48 -26.74
N VAL A 846 -22.73 10.24 -25.80
CA VAL A 846 -22.01 11.47 -26.06
C VAL A 846 -20.52 11.21 -25.93
N ASP A 847 -19.79 11.56 -26.98
CA ASP A 847 -18.33 11.65 -26.92
C ASP A 847 -18.00 13.13 -26.76
N PHE A 848 -17.06 13.47 -25.89
CA PHE A 848 -16.55 14.84 -25.80
C PHE A 848 -15.06 14.87 -25.53
N THR A 849 -14.39 15.86 -26.12
CA THR A 849 -12.98 16.15 -25.97
C THR A 849 -12.83 17.58 -25.49
N PHE A 850 -12.07 17.75 -24.41
CA PHE A 850 -11.63 19.03 -23.89
C PHE A 850 -10.14 19.18 -24.19
N GLY A 851 -9.76 20.32 -24.76
CA GLY A 851 -8.42 20.59 -25.24
C GLY A 851 -8.21 20.33 -26.74
N PRO A 852 -7.01 20.63 -27.24
CA PRO A 852 -5.80 20.95 -26.47
C PRO A 852 -5.91 22.30 -25.75
N ILE A 853 -5.41 22.35 -24.52
CA ILE A 853 -5.15 23.63 -23.84
C ILE A 853 -3.75 24.05 -24.26
N THR A 854 -3.66 25.03 -25.15
CA THR A 854 -2.38 25.54 -25.63
C THR A 854 -2.04 26.82 -24.90
N THR A 855 -0.80 26.92 -24.42
CA THR A 855 -0.24 28.19 -23.97
C THR A 855 1.12 28.37 -24.63
N ALA A 856 1.37 29.55 -25.17
CA ALA A 856 2.66 29.86 -25.77
C ALA A 856 3.04 31.31 -25.51
N THR A 857 4.34 31.56 -25.44
CA THR A 857 4.91 32.90 -25.56
C THR A 857 5.55 32.99 -26.93
N LEU A 858 5.04 33.87 -27.79
CA LEU A 858 5.57 34.09 -29.12
C LEU A 858 6.90 34.86 -29.06
N PRO A 859 7.72 34.85 -30.13
CA PRO A 859 9.02 35.54 -30.14
C PRO A 859 8.98 37.05 -29.86
N ASP A 860 7.82 37.69 -30.01
CA ASP A 860 7.57 39.09 -29.72
C ASP A 860 7.17 39.36 -28.25
N GLY A 861 7.08 38.32 -27.42
CA GLY A 861 6.68 38.39 -26.02
C GLY A 861 5.17 38.34 -25.79
N SER A 862 4.34 38.22 -26.84
CA SER A 862 2.90 38.02 -26.68
C SER A 862 2.60 36.64 -26.12
N HIS A 863 1.57 36.55 -25.28
CA HIS A 863 1.12 35.30 -24.69
C HIS A 863 -0.17 34.84 -25.36
N THR A 864 -0.18 33.64 -25.93
CA THR A 864 -1.40 33.05 -26.50
C THR A 864 -1.93 31.96 -25.59
N ILE A 865 -3.25 31.89 -25.47
CA ILE A 865 -3.98 30.82 -24.77
C ILE A 865 -5.07 30.32 -25.72
N GLY A 866 -5.03 29.03 -26.05
CA GLY A 866 -6.06 28.37 -26.83
C GLY A 866 -6.77 27.32 -25.99
N LEU A 867 -8.09 27.24 -26.12
CA LEU A 867 -8.91 26.20 -25.50
C LEU A 867 -9.94 25.69 -26.50
N ASP A 868 -9.92 24.39 -26.75
CA ASP A 868 -10.93 23.71 -27.56
C ASP A 868 -11.86 22.84 -26.70
N TYR A 869 -13.09 22.73 -27.15
CA TYR A 869 -14.09 21.78 -26.67
C TYR A 869 -14.85 21.26 -27.90
N VAL A 870 -15.02 19.94 -27.97
CA VAL A 870 -15.76 19.27 -29.04
C VAL A 870 -16.58 18.14 -28.43
N ALA A 871 -17.84 18.01 -28.83
CA ALA A 871 -18.74 16.93 -28.49
C ALA A 871 -19.45 16.39 -29.74
N SER A 872 -19.87 15.14 -29.71
CA SER A 872 -20.59 14.50 -30.82
C SER A 872 -21.95 15.18 -31.10
N GLN A 873 -22.52 15.84 -30.10
CA GLN A 873 -23.79 16.56 -30.15
C GLN A 873 -23.86 17.67 -29.09
N PRO A 874 -24.80 18.63 -29.21
CA PRO A 874 -24.91 19.73 -28.24
C PRO A 874 -25.36 19.16 -26.90
N LEU A 875 -24.89 19.77 -25.81
CA LEU A 875 -25.44 19.48 -24.48
C LEU A 875 -26.67 20.37 -24.25
N GLY A 876 -27.53 19.96 -23.32
CA GLY A 876 -28.70 20.74 -22.94
C GLY A 876 -28.34 22.02 -22.19
N ALA A 877 -29.36 22.66 -21.62
CA ALA A 877 -29.20 23.89 -20.85
C ALA A 877 -28.26 23.71 -19.65
N LEU A 878 -27.50 24.76 -19.35
CA LEU A 878 -26.70 24.89 -18.12
C LEU A 878 -27.36 25.94 -17.24
N ASN A 879 -27.71 25.58 -16.01
CA ASN A 879 -28.19 26.50 -14.98
C ASN A 879 -27.26 26.41 -13.77
N ALA A 880 -26.71 27.52 -13.32
CA ALA A 880 -25.89 27.59 -12.11
C ALA A 880 -26.40 28.71 -11.21
N ASN A 881 -26.68 28.39 -9.95
CA ASN A 881 -27.04 29.33 -8.91
C ASN A 881 -26.02 29.23 -7.79
N ALA A 882 -25.44 30.35 -7.37
CA ALA A 882 -24.54 30.43 -6.26
C ALA A 882 -25.06 31.43 -5.23
N THR A 883 -24.90 31.13 -3.95
CA THR A 883 -25.14 32.08 -2.86
C THR A 883 -23.87 32.18 -2.04
N TYR A 884 -23.49 33.38 -1.64
CA TYR A 884 -22.31 33.67 -0.84
C TYR A 884 -22.67 34.53 0.37
N ASP A 885 -22.11 34.18 1.53
CA ASP A 885 -22.30 34.80 2.84
C ASP A 885 -23.76 34.94 3.31
N ASP A 886 -24.68 34.18 2.70
CA ASP A 886 -26.14 34.39 2.81
C ASP A 886 -26.58 35.83 2.47
N THR A 887 -25.70 36.63 1.85
CA THR A 887 -25.93 38.03 1.47
C THR A 887 -25.94 38.24 -0.02
N ASP A 888 -25.40 37.34 -0.81
CA ASP A 888 -25.21 37.55 -2.24
C ASP A 888 -25.69 36.33 -3.02
N GLU A 889 -26.47 36.53 -4.07
CA GLU A 889 -26.97 35.47 -4.96
C GLU A 889 -26.56 35.79 -6.40
N ALA A 890 -25.94 34.82 -7.07
CA ALA A 890 -25.55 34.89 -8.47
C ALA A 890 -26.21 33.75 -9.25
N GLN A 891 -26.65 34.04 -10.46
CA GLN A 891 -27.28 33.10 -11.38
C GLN A 891 -26.60 33.17 -12.75
N LEU A 892 -26.38 32.01 -13.37
CA LEU A 892 -25.95 31.87 -14.75
C LEU A 892 -26.87 30.86 -15.45
N THR A 893 -27.45 31.23 -16.57
CA THR A 893 -28.24 30.32 -17.42
C THR A 893 -27.75 30.39 -18.86
N ILE A 894 -27.51 29.24 -19.48
CA ILE A 894 -27.14 29.11 -20.89
C ILE A 894 -28.13 28.14 -21.52
N SER A 895 -28.79 28.54 -22.61
CA SER A 895 -29.89 27.76 -23.21
C SER A 895 -29.46 26.37 -23.71
N ALA A 896 -28.26 26.27 -24.28
CA ALA A 896 -27.64 25.00 -24.68
C ALA A 896 -26.12 25.18 -24.85
N ILE A 897 -25.35 24.12 -24.62
CA ILE A 897 -23.91 24.12 -24.92
C ILE A 897 -23.71 23.59 -26.36
N PRO A 898 -23.10 24.37 -27.28
CA PRO A 898 -22.83 23.95 -28.65
C PRO A 898 -22.03 22.64 -28.76
N LYS A 899 -21.99 22.01 -29.95
CA LYS A 899 -21.14 20.84 -30.20
C LYS A 899 -19.66 21.16 -30.10
N SER A 900 -19.25 22.37 -30.45
CA SER A 900 -17.86 22.77 -30.30
C SER A 900 -17.77 24.21 -29.87
N ILE A 901 -16.75 24.51 -29.08
CA ILE A 901 -16.35 25.85 -28.66
C ILE A 901 -14.82 25.88 -28.79
N SER A 902 -14.29 26.89 -29.45
CA SER A 902 -12.87 27.16 -29.58
C SER A 902 -12.63 28.60 -29.15
N VAL A 903 -11.71 28.79 -28.21
CA VAL A 903 -11.36 30.10 -27.67
C VAL A 903 -9.88 30.33 -27.90
N ASP A 904 -9.56 31.37 -28.65
CA ASP A 904 -8.19 31.79 -28.92
C ASP A 904 -7.99 33.19 -28.34
N ALA A 905 -7.15 33.31 -27.32
CA ALA A 905 -6.74 34.58 -26.75
C ALA A 905 -5.27 34.87 -27.08
N SER A 906 -4.97 36.11 -27.45
CA SER A 906 -3.60 36.61 -27.55
C SER A 906 -3.46 37.88 -26.74
N PHE A 907 -2.41 37.96 -25.93
CA PHE A 907 -2.07 39.09 -25.09
C PHE A 907 -0.72 39.62 -25.53
N GLY A 908 -0.72 40.50 -26.53
CA GLY A 908 0.44 41.29 -26.94
C GLY A 908 0.68 42.48 -26.01
N THR A 909 1.77 43.21 -26.27
CA THR A 909 2.10 44.43 -25.52
C THR A 909 1.09 45.54 -25.76
N ASP A 910 0.63 45.66 -27.01
CA ASP A 910 -0.17 46.79 -27.48
C ASP A 910 -1.60 46.37 -27.88
N THR A 911 -1.80 45.07 -28.16
CA THR A 911 -3.09 44.50 -28.57
C THR A 911 -3.42 43.24 -27.80
N LYS A 912 -4.70 43.07 -27.51
CA LYS A 912 -5.27 41.87 -26.90
C LYS A 912 -6.41 41.39 -27.79
N THR A 913 -6.39 40.13 -28.19
CA THR A 913 -7.45 39.54 -29.00
C THR A 913 -8.07 38.38 -28.26
N VAL A 914 -9.39 38.22 -28.37
CA VAL A 914 -10.13 37.05 -27.91
C VAL A 914 -11.08 36.66 -29.03
N GLY A 915 -10.81 35.54 -29.69
CA GLY A 915 -11.70 34.91 -30.66
C GLY A 915 -12.44 33.77 -29.99
N VAL A 916 -13.75 33.70 -30.20
CA VAL A 916 -14.61 32.59 -29.80
C VAL A 916 -15.32 32.08 -31.03
N THR A 917 -15.15 30.80 -31.34
CA THR A 917 -15.83 30.12 -32.44
C THR A 917 -16.59 28.91 -31.92
N MET A 918 -17.85 28.78 -32.31
CA MET A 918 -18.78 27.75 -31.87
C MET A 918 -19.39 27.02 -33.06
N SER A 919 -19.85 25.78 -32.87
CA SER A 919 -20.53 25.03 -33.94
C SER A 919 -21.87 25.65 -34.36
N GLN A 920 -22.51 26.36 -33.43
CA GLN A 920 -23.81 27.04 -33.56
C GLN A 920 -23.87 28.21 -32.58
N GLY A 921 -24.76 29.16 -32.83
CA GLY A 921 -25.05 30.24 -31.88
C GLY A 921 -25.73 29.73 -30.60
N ILE A 922 -25.86 30.61 -29.61
CA ILE A 922 -26.55 30.35 -28.34
C ILE A 922 -27.73 31.30 -28.26
N ASP A 923 -28.93 30.77 -28.07
CA ASP A 923 -30.16 31.58 -28.04
C ASP A 923 -30.16 32.58 -26.88
N ASP A 924 -29.77 32.14 -25.68
CA ASP A 924 -29.78 32.95 -24.47
C ASP A 924 -28.60 32.63 -23.55
N ILE A 925 -27.93 33.69 -23.08
CA ILE A 925 -27.00 33.66 -21.94
C ILE A 925 -27.45 34.72 -20.96
N THR A 926 -27.79 34.33 -19.72
CA THR A 926 -28.15 35.27 -18.66
C THR A 926 -27.20 35.08 -17.49
N ALA A 927 -26.59 36.17 -17.03
CA ALA A 927 -25.81 36.23 -15.81
C ALA A 927 -26.38 37.33 -14.91
N ALA A 928 -26.81 36.98 -13.70
CA ALA A 928 -27.45 37.91 -12.78
C ALA A 928 -26.83 37.83 -11.37
N TYR A 929 -26.86 38.94 -10.64
CA TYR A 929 -26.34 39.09 -9.29
C TYR A 929 -27.26 39.98 -8.44
N LYS A 930 -27.53 39.61 -7.19
CA LYS A 930 -28.34 40.40 -6.25
C LYS A 930 -27.88 40.22 -4.81
N HIS A 931 -28.25 41.17 -3.96
CA HIS A 931 -28.15 40.97 -2.52
C HIS A 931 -29.33 40.10 -2.05
N VAL A 932 -29.08 39.13 -1.19
CA VAL A 932 -30.10 38.24 -0.63
C VAL A 932 -31.08 39.07 0.20
N GLY A 933 -32.36 38.96 -0.14
CA GLY A 933 -33.44 39.77 0.44
C GLY A 933 -33.93 40.89 -0.46
N ASP A 934 -33.15 41.26 -1.48
CA ASP A 934 -33.64 42.15 -2.53
C ASP A 934 -34.66 41.41 -3.39
N ILE A 935 -35.72 42.13 -3.74
CA ILE A 935 -36.78 41.62 -4.62
C ILE A 935 -36.31 41.55 -6.08
N ASP A 936 -35.34 42.40 -6.46
CA ASP A 936 -34.84 42.56 -7.82
C ASP A 936 -33.32 42.30 -7.85
N PHE A 937 -32.79 41.91 -9.01
CA PHE A 937 -31.34 41.75 -9.15
C PHE A 937 -30.63 43.10 -9.06
N ALA A 938 -29.45 43.14 -8.44
CA ALA A 938 -28.63 44.35 -8.37
C ALA A 938 -27.88 44.57 -9.69
N ALA A 939 -27.51 43.50 -10.39
CA ALA A 939 -27.00 43.55 -11.75
C ALA A 939 -27.46 42.33 -12.56
N SER A 940 -27.68 42.49 -13.86
CA SER A 940 -27.93 41.39 -14.78
C SER A 940 -27.37 41.73 -16.15
N VAL A 941 -26.93 40.71 -16.87
CA VAL A 941 -26.62 40.77 -18.29
C VAL A 941 -27.34 39.61 -18.96
N HIS A 942 -28.18 39.93 -19.93
CA HIS A 942 -28.85 38.98 -20.80
C HIS A 942 -28.35 39.23 -22.22
N LEU A 943 -27.77 38.21 -22.82
CA LEU A 943 -27.37 38.18 -24.22
C LEU A 943 -28.37 37.29 -24.96
N HIS A 944 -28.98 37.81 -26.02
CA HIS A 944 -29.82 37.02 -26.92
C HIS A 944 -29.19 36.91 -28.31
N ASP A 945 -29.50 35.82 -29.01
CA ASP A 945 -29.02 35.58 -30.37
C ASP A 945 -27.48 35.65 -30.48
N VAL A 946 -26.79 35.01 -29.52
CA VAL A 946 -25.32 35.01 -29.46
C VAL A 946 -24.77 34.31 -30.72
N PRO A 947 -24.03 35.02 -31.58
CA PRO A 947 -23.58 34.49 -32.86
C PRO A 947 -22.51 33.41 -32.66
N LYS A 948 -22.36 32.50 -33.63
CA LYS A 948 -21.42 31.38 -33.48
C LYS A 948 -19.95 31.81 -33.51
N THR A 949 -19.64 33.00 -33.99
CA THR A 949 -18.27 33.55 -33.99
C THR A 949 -18.29 34.97 -33.43
N VAL A 950 -17.41 35.23 -32.47
CA VAL A 950 -17.19 36.53 -31.84
C VAL A 950 -15.68 36.76 -31.71
N ASP A 951 -15.16 37.78 -32.37
CA ASP A 951 -13.78 38.22 -32.28
C ASP A 951 -13.73 39.60 -31.62
N ILE A 952 -12.99 39.71 -30.53
CA ILE A 952 -12.78 40.95 -29.78
C ILE A 952 -11.31 41.34 -29.89
N THR A 953 -11.04 42.55 -30.32
CA THR A 953 -9.69 43.15 -30.34
C THR A 953 -9.70 44.41 -29.48
N ILE A 954 -8.75 44.51 -28.56
CA ILE A 954 -8.53 45.66 -27.68
C ILE A 954 -7.10 46.16 -27.91
N GLY A 955 -6.93 47.42 -28.31
CA GLY A 955 -5.64 48.04 -28.61
C GLY A 955 -5.49 48.44 -30.08
N LYS A 956 -4.37 49.10 -30.42
CA LYS A 956 -4.05 49.55 -31.79
C LYS A 956 -2.84 48.77 -32.32
N ASP A 957 -2.90 48.30 -33.56
CA ASP A 957 -1.80 47.61 -34.26
C ASP A 957 -0.58 48.50 -34.58
N SER A 958 -0.59 49.78 -34.21
CA SER A 958 0.47 50.73 -34.57
C SER A 958 0.82 51.71 -33.46
N SER A 959 1.74 51.36 -32.57
CA SER A 959 2.49 52.33 -31.77
C SER A 959 3.54 53.01 -32.65
N SER A 960 3.13 54.00 -33.44
CA SER A 960 4.09 54.85 -34.19
C SER A 960 4.66 56.02 -33.36
N GLY A 961 4.27 56.17 -32.09
CA GLY A 961 4.68 57.27 -31.23
C GLY A 961 5.66 56.84 -30.13
N GLY A 962 6.80 57.52 -30.00
CA GLY A 962 7.86 57.27 -29.02
C GLY A 962 7.51 57.48 -27.54
N GLY A 963 6.50 56.77 -27.03
CA GLY A 963 6.23 56.57 -25.59
C GLY A 963 5.75 57.80 -24.82
N THR A 964 5.28 58.85 -25.48
CA THR A 964 4.79 60.07 -24.82
C THR A 964 3.30 60.37 -24.97
N ASP A 965 2.61 59.67 -25.87
CA ASP A 965 1.15 59.75 -26.00
C ASP A 965 0.56 58.40 -25.60
N VAL A 966 -0.38 58.41 -24.64
CA VAL A 966 -1.23 57.25 -24.35
C VAL A 966 -2.22 57.15 -25.49
N ASP A 967 -1.90 56.35 -26.51
CA ASP A 967 -2.88 56.00 -27.54
C ASP A 967 -4.04 55.30 -26.84
N ALA A 968 -5.22 55.92 -26.90
CA ALA A 968 -6.38 55.35 -26.26
C ALA A 968 -6.74 53.99 -26.88
N PRO A 969 -7.25 53.04 -26.09
CA PRO A 969 -7.57 51.72 -26.58
C PRO A 969 -8.65 51.79 -27.67
N VAL A 970 -8.40 51.14 -28.80
CA VAL A 970 -9.45 50.80 -29.77
C VAL A 970 -10.07 49.50 -29.34
N PHE A 971 -11.39 49.46 -29.28
CA PHE A 971 -12.16 48.24 -29.16
C PHE A 971 -12.75 47.92 -30.53
N THR A 972 -12.59 46.70 -31.00
CA THR A 972 -13.27 46.19 -32.18
C THR A 972 -13.90 44.85 -31.85
N MET A 973 -15.21 44.72 -32.03
CA MET A 973 -15.93 43.47 -31.99
C MET A 973 -16.36 43.11 -33.41
N THR A 974 -16.04 41.90 -33.86
CA THR A 974 -16.51 41.34 -35.12
C THR A 974 -17.24 40.05 -34.84
N THR A 975 -18.44 39.90 -35.39
CA THR A 975 -19.20 38.66 -35.33
C THR A 975 -19.40 38.10 -36.73
N GLU A 976 -19.90 36.88 -36.86
CA GLU A 976 -20.20 36.35 -38.20
C GLU A 976 -21.46 36.96 -38.84
N SER A 977 -22.44 37.31 -38.01
CA SER A 977 -23.74 37.86 -38.36
C SER A 977 -24.10 38.97 -37.36
N ALA A 978 -24.79 39.99 -37.85
CA ALA A 978 -25.45 40.96 -36.97
C ALA A 978 -26.62 40.27 -36.24
N GLY A 979 -27.09 40.89 -35.16
CA GLY A 979 -28.29 40.43 -34.44
C GLY A 979 -28.10 40.15 -32.95
N LEU A 980 -26.89 40.28 -32.40
CA LEU A 980 -26.69 40.14 -30.95
C LEU A 980 -27.48 41.22 -30.22
N ASP A 981 -28.36 40.81 -29.31
CA ASP A 981 -29.04 41.70 -28.38
C ASP A 981 -28.37 41.63 -27.00
N ILE A 982 -28.32 42.77 -26.32
CA ILE A 982 -27.72 42.90 -24.99
C ILE A 982 -28.67 43.69 -24.11
N ASP A 983 -29.16 43.08 -23.04
CA ASP A 983 -29.85 43.75 -21.96
C ASP A 983 -29.03 43.62 -20.68
N ALA A 984 -28.33 44.70 -20.33
CA ALA A 984 -27.54 44.76 -19.12
C ALA A 984 -28.08 45.84 -18.19
N PHE A 985 -28.08 45.59 -16.90
CA PHE A 985 -28.33 46.63 -15.93
C PHE A 985 -27.50 46.40 -14.67
N ALA A 986 -27.22 47.48 -13.95
CA ALA A 986 -26.52 47.47 -12.68
C ALA A 986 -27.08 48.59 -11.79
N SER A 987 -27.19 48.33 -10.50
CA SER A 987 -27.59 49.29 -9.49
C SER A 987 -26.68 49.16 -8.28
N ALA A 988 -26.38 50.29 -7.64
CA ALA A 988 -25.52 50.37 -6.47
C ALA A 988 -26.09 51.37 -5.47
N ALA A 989 -26.01 51.03 -4.19
CA ALA A 989 -26.21 51.95 -3.09
C ALA A 989 -24.90 52.08 -2.31
N ILE A 990 -24.39 53.30 -2.16
CA ILE A 990 -23.21 53.68 -1.39
C ILE A 990 -23.74 54.46 -0.19
N SER A 991 -23.49 54.03 1.04
CA SER A 991 -24.13 54.62 2.22
C SER A 991 -23.19 55.33 3.22
N ASP A 992 -21.91 55.48 2.91
CA ASP A 992 -20.94 56.18 3.78
C ASP A 992 -19.74 56.73 2.96
N PRO A 993 -19.37 58.02 3.03
CA PRO A 993 -19.92 59.13 3.83
C PRO A 993 -21.11 59.85 3.20
N VAL A 994 -21.61 59.39 2.06
CA VAL A 994 -22.72 60.00 1.30
C VAL A 994 -23.75 58.90 1.04
N ASP A 995 -25.04 59.20 1.20
CA ASP A 995 -26.12 58.31 0.80
C ASP A 995 -26.36 58.50 -0.70
N ALA A 996 -25.69 57.68 -1.51
CA ALA A 996 -25.76 57.73 -2.95
C ALA A 996 -26.37 56.44 -3.52
N THR A 997 -27.30 56.56 -4.45
CA THR A 997 -27.76 55.44 -5.27
C THR A 997 -27.46 55.72 -6.72
N ALA A 998 -27.12 54.70 -7.49
CA ALA A 998 -26.96 54.78 -8.93
C ALA A 998 -27.57 53.54 -9.57
N ALA A 999 -28.24 53.71 -10.70
CA ALA A 999 -28.70 52.64 -11.56
C ALA A 999 -28.28 52.96 -12.99
N VAL A 1000 -27.81 51.96 -13.72
CA VAL A 1000 -27.44 52.05 -15.13
C VAL A 1000 -28.08 50.87 -15.85
N ALA A 1001 -28.70 51.12 -16.98
CA ALA A 1001 -29.23 50.12 -17.89
C ALA A 1001 -28.66 50.36 -19.28
N LEU A 1002 -28.20 49.29 -19.92
CA LEU A 1002 -27.72 49.25 -21.30
C LEU A 1002 -28.62 48.28 -22.06
N THR A 1003 -29.28 48.77 -23.09
CA THR A 1003 -29.99 47.94 -24.07
C THR A 1003 -29.36 48.14 -25.44
N VAL A 1004 -29.01 47.04 -26.09
CA VAL A 1004 -28.54 47.00 -27.47
C VAL A 1004 -29.44 46.04 -28.23
N THR A 1005 -30.02 46.50 -29.33
CA THR A 1005 -30.87 45.69 -30.21
C THR A 1005 -30.22 45.59 -31.58
N ASN A 1006 -30.14 44.37 -32.11
CA ASN A 1006 -29.56 43.99 -33.38
C ASN A 1006 -28.20 44.64 -33.59
N LEU A 1007 -27.22 44.31 -32.73
CA LEU A 1007 -25.87 44.81 -32.84
C LEU A 1007 -25.28 44.47 -34.21
N GLY A 1008 -24.64 45.46 -34.84
CA GLY A 1008 -23.98 45.28 -36.12
C GLY A 1008 -22.90 44.20 -36.09
N LYS A 1009 -22.60 43.65 -37.26
CA LYS A 1009 -21.62 42.58 -37.42
C LYS A 1009 -20.21 43.03 -37.04
N VAL A 1010 -19.85 44.26 -37.38
CA VAL A 1010 -18.56 44.87 -37.01
C VAL A 1010 -18.85 46.13 -36.23
N VAL A 1011 -18.38 46.20 -34.99
CA VAL A 1011 -18.53 47.36 -34.10
C VAL A 1011 -17.16 47.82 -33.66
N THR A 1012 -16.83 49.09 -33.88
CA THR A 1012 -15.58 49.68 -33.40
C THR A 1012 -15.88 50.82 -32.44
N ALA A 1013 -15.10 50.93 -31.37
CA ALA A 1013 -15.05 52.11 -30.51
C ALA A 1013 -13.59 52.59 -30.42
N ASP A 1014 -13.31 53.80 -30.90
CA ASP A 1014 -11.99 54.43 -30.83
C ASP A 1014 -12.10 55.73 -30.04
N LEU A 1015 -11.22 55.93 -29.06
CA LEU A 1015 -11.13 57.20 -28.33
C LEU A 1015 -10.00 58.06 -28.93
N ILE A 1016 -10.34 58.96 -29.84
CA ILE A 1016 -9.36 59.85 -30.49
C ILE A 1016 -9.30 61.17 -29.73
N GLY A 1017 -8.34 61.31 -28.82
CA GLY A 1017 -8.25 62.47 -27.93
C GLY A 1017 -9.44 62.52 -26.98
N SER A 1018 -10.34 63.50 -27.16
CA SER A 1018 -11.62 63.60 -26.44
C SER A 1018 -12.84 63.17 -27.26
N ARG A 1019 -12.65 62.51 -28.40
CA ARG A 1019 -13.75 61.97 -29.22
C ARG A 1019 -13.87 60.47 -29.08
N LEU A 1020 -15.04 60.00 -28.64
CA LEU A 1020 -15.43 58.60 -28.80
C LEU A 1020 -16.06 58.42 -30.19
N HIS A 1021 -15.38 57.69 -31.06
CA HIS A 1021 -15.83 57.34 -32.40
C HIS A 1021 -16.35 55.90 -32.38
N LEU A 1022 -17.64 55.73 -32.64
CA LEU A 1022 -18.33 54.45 -32.70
C LEU A 1022 -18.71 54.15 -34.15
N THR A 1023 -18.32 53.00 -34.69
CA THR A 1023 -18.86 52.54 -35.99
C THR A 1023 -19.55 51.20 -35.84
N SER A 1024 -20.55 50.95 -36.68
CA SER A 1024 -21.31 49.71 -36.70
C SER A 1024 -21.71 49.34 -38.14
N SER A 1025 -21.42 48.12 -38.57
CA SER A 1025 -21.74 47.64 -39.92
C SER A 1025 -22.27 46.20 -39.93
N PRO A 1026 -23.51 45.94 -40.41
CA PRO A 1026 -24.57 46.90 -40.71
C PRO A 1026 -24.90 47.77 -39.49
N ALA A 1027 -25.68 48.84 -39.69
CA ALA A 1027 -26.07 49.73 -38.60
C ALA A 1027 -26.71 48.95 -37.44
N THR A 1028 -26.31 49.28 -36.21
CA THR A 1028 -26.98 48.76 -35.00
C THR A 1028 -28.36 49.41 -34.91
N GLU A 1029 -29.41 48.61 -34.74
CA GLU A 1029 -30.80 49.12 -34.73
C GLU A 1029 -31.04 50.05 -33.55
N ALA A 1030 -30.64 49.65 -32.34
CA ALA A 1030 -30.77 50.50 -31.17
C ALA A 1030 -29.62 50.29 -30.18
N PHE A 1031 -29.18 51.39 -29.58
CA PHE A 1031 -28.31 51.44 -28.41
C PHE A 1031 -28.89 52.45 -27.44
N ALA A 1032 -29.13 52.04 -26.21
CA ALA A 1032 -29.65 52.91 -25.16
C ALA A 1032 -28.87 52.66 -23.88
N LEU A 1033 -28.29 53.73 -23.35
CA LEU A 1033 -27.70 53.79 -22.02
C LEU A 1033 -28.57 54.72 -21.18
N GLU A 1034 -29.26 54.18 -20.20
CA GLU A 1034 -30.00 54.93 -19.20
C GLU A 1034 -29.25 54.88 -17.87
N ALA A 1035 -29.15 56.01 -17.19
CA ALA A 1035 -28.61 56.08 -15.84
C ALA A 1035 -29.54 56.91 -14.95
N ALA A 1036 -29.67 56.55 -13.69
CA ALA A 1036 -30.36 57.32 -12.68
C ALA A 1036 -29.53 57.30 -11.41
N GLY A 1037 -29.74 58.26 -10.52
CA GLY A 1037 -29.06 58.23 -9.24
C GLY A 1037 -29.57 59.26 -8.27
N ARG A 1038 -29.10 59.16 -7.03
CA ARG A 1038 -29.34 60.14 -5.98
C ARG A 1038 -28.05 60.30 -5.21
N VAL A 1039 -27.77 61.49 -4.72
CA VAL A 1039 -26.63 61.78 -3.87
C VAL A 1039 -27.12 62.69 -2.75
N GLN A 1040 -27.18 62.18 -1.53
CA GLN A 1040 -27.59 62.91 -0.35
C GLN A 1040 -26.45 62.99 0.66
N LYS A 1041 -26.08 64.21 1.07
CA LYS A 1041 -25.07 64.46 2.11
C LYS A 1041 -25.60 65.45 3.11
N THR A 1042 -25.62 65.04 4.38
CA THR A 1042 -25.84 65.94 5.51
C THR A 1042 -24.53 66.10 6.28
N ILE A 1043 -24.13 67.35 6.52
CA ILE A 1043 -22.98 67.70 7.35
C ILE A 1043 -23.54 68.35 8.61
N SER A 1044 -23.10 67.86 9.77
CA SER A 1044 -23.36 68.54 11.03
C SER A 1044 -22.53 69.81 11.09
N LEU A 1045 -23.18 70.95 11.27
CA LEU A 1045 -22.55 72.21 11.64
C LEU A 1045 -22.42 72.33 13.17
N ALA A 1046 -22.79 71.28 13.92
CA ALA A 1046 -22.84 71.32 15.36
C ALA A 1046 -21.44 71.30 15.99
N TRP A 1047 -21.22 72.21 16.93
CA TRP A 1047 -20.02 72.28 17.74
C TRP A 1047 -20.34 72.88 19.10
N ASP A 1048 -19.60 72.46 20.13
CA ASP A 1048 -19.72 72.97 21.50
C ASP A 1048 -18.38 73.59 21.91
N GLY A 1049 -18.35 74.92 21.95
CA GLY A 1049 -17.18 75.73 22.30
C GLY A 1049 -17.24 76.27 23.72
N GLY A 1050 -18.00 75.64 24.63
CA GLY A 1050 -18.22 76.11 25.99
C GLY A 1050 -19.45 77.00 26.07
N ILE A 1051 -19.28 78.33 26.20
CA ILE A 1051 -20.44 79.23 26.24
C ILE A 1051 -21.13 79.38 24.88
N PHE A 1052 -20.54 78.92 23.78
CA PHE A 1052 -21.15 78.95 22.44
C PHE A 1052 -21.46 77.54 21.97
N GLN A 1053 -22.68 77.31 21.54
CA GLN A 1053 -23.15 76.04 20.99
C GLN A 1053 -23.79 76.28 19.63
N ASN A 1054 -23.39 75.52 18.62
CA ASN A 1054 -24.12 75.42 17.36
C ASN A 1054 -24.80 74.05 17.29
N THR A 1055 -26.07 74.03 16.91
CA THR A 1055 -26.84 72.83 16.57
C THR A 1055 -27.46 73.04 15.19
N GLY A 1056 -26.60 73.09 14.17
CA GLY A 1056 -26.98 73.26 12.77
C GLY A 1056 -26.64 72.05 11.91
N SER A 1057 -27.27 71.96 10.75
CA SER A 1057 -26.96 70.99 9.69
C SER A 1057 -27.09 71.64 8.32
N LEU A 1058 -26.25 71.19 7.38
CA LEU A 1058 -26.34 71.50 5.96
C LEU A 1058 -26.56 70.19 5.22
N SER A 1059 -27.68 70.07 4.50
CA SER A 1059 -27.99 68.92 3.68
C SER A 1059 -28.09 69.29 2.20
N ALA A 1060 -27.48 68.50 1.33
CA ALA A 1060 -27.67 68.56 -0.12
C ALA A 1060 -28.24 67.23 -0.60
N ASP A 1061 -29.30 67.27 -1.42
CA ASP A 1061 -29.95 66.11 -2.04
C ASP A 1061 -30.06 66.35 -3.55
N LEU A 1062 -29.16 65.74 -4.32
CA LEU A 1062 -29.17 65.71 -5.78
C LEU A 1062 -29.86 64.43 -6.24
N LYS A 1063 -30.99 64.55 -6.93
CA LYS A 1063 -31.68 63.45 -7.61
C LYS A 1063 -31.43 63.57 -9.10
N ILE A 1064 -30.90 62.53 -9.71
CA ILE A 1064 -30.83 62.36 -11.15
C ILE A 1064 -31.90 61.32 -11.49
N HIS A 1065 -33.11 61.78 -11.84
CA HIS A 1065 -34.22 60.91 -12.18
C HIS A 1065 -33.92 60.08 -13.43
N ARG A 1066 -33.26 60.67 -14.43
CA ARG A 1066 -32.87 59.97 -15.65
C ARG A 1066 -31.79 60.72 -16.42
N VAL A 1067 -30.73 60.04 -16.82
CA VAL A 1067 -29.80 60.40 -17.88
C VAL A 1067 -30.00 59.37 -18.97
N THR A 1068 -30.35 59.79 -20.18
CA THR A 1068 -30.50 58.89 -21.32
C THR A 1068 -29.50 59.29 -22.38
N LEU A 1069 -28.75 58.32 -22.89
CA LEU A 1069 -27.98 58.38 -24.11
C LEU A 1069 -28.51 57.28 -25.04
N GLY A 1070 -29.22 57.66 -26.10
CA GLY A 1070 -29.82 56.74 -27.05
C GLY A 1070 -29.39 57.03 -28.48
N LEU A 1071 -29.14 55.99 -29.25
CA LEU A 1071 -28.86 56.00 -30.68
C LEU A 1071 -29.72 54.94 -31.35
N THR A 1072 -30.37 55.27 -32.47
CA THR A 1072 -31.03 54.27 -33.33
C THR A 1072 -30.42 54.28 -34.72
N ASP A 1073 -30.43 53.13 -35.40
CA ASP A 1073 -29.93 52.94 -36.77
C ASP A 1073 -28.53 53.54 -36.99
N PHE A 1074 -27.63 53.39 -36.02
CA PHE A 1074 -26.32 54.06 -36.07
C PHE A 1074 -25.27 53.21 -36.77
N SER A 1075 -24.45 53.84 -37.60
CA SER A 1075 -23.35 53.17 -38.33
C SER A 1075 -22.00 53.88 -38.20
N ASP A 1076 -22.00 55.18 -37.93
CA ASP A 1076 -20.78 55.97 -37.74
C ASP A 1076 -21.14 57.18 -36.87
N VAL A 1077 -20.71 57.22 -35.62
CA VAL A 1077 -21.08 58.23 -34.63
C VAL A 1077 -19.83 58.76 -33.95
N ASN A 1078 -19.66 60.07 -33.97
CA ASN A 1078 -18.60 60.77 -33.27
C ASN A 1078 -19.22 61.53 -32.10
N LEU A 1079 -18.81 61.17 -30.89
CA LEU A 1079 -19.20 61.80 -29.64
C LEU A 1079 -18.01 62.59 -29.10
N ARG A 1080 -18.07 63.92 -29.15
CA ARG A 1080 -17.10 64.77 -28.44
C ARG A 1080 -17.42 64.77 -26.95
N LEU A 1081 -16.52 64.21 -26.14
CA LEU A 1081 -16.60 64.22 -24.68
C LEU A 1081 -16.23 65.64 -24.18
N GLY A 1082 -17.25 66.40 -23.75
CA GLY A 1082 -17.14 67.76 -23.21
C GLY A 1082 -18.52 68.44 -23.06
N PHE A 1083 -18.66 69.45 -22.18
CA PHE A 1083 -19.92 70.12 -21.77
C PHE A 1083 -20.79 70.72 -22.91
N THR A 1084 -20.32 70.68 -24.16
CA THR A 1084 -21.11 70.94 -25.36
C THR A 1084 -20.93 69.75 -26.30
N THR A 1085 -21.90 68.82 -26.32
CA THR A 1085 -21.84 67.60 -27.12
C THR A 1085 -21.83 67.93 -28.62
N GLY A 1086 -20.65 67.90 -29.23
CA GLY A 1086 -20.55 67.79 -30.68
C GLY A 1086 -20.82 66.35 -31.07
N LEU A 1087 -22.05 66.07 -31.49
CA LEU A 1087 -22.44 64.81 -32.10
C LEU A 1087 -22.42 64.99 -33.63
N ASP A 1088 -21.63 64.20 -34.33
CA ASP A 1088 -21.59 64.14 -35.79
C ASP A 1088 -21.57 62.68 -36.27
N GLY A 1089 -22.32 62.34 -37.33
CA GLY A 1089 -22.41 60.94 -37.79
C GLY A 1089 -23.67 60.55 -38.55
N THR A 1090 -23.79 59.25 -38.84
CA THR A 1090 -24.96 58.57 -39.43
C THR A 1090 -25.69 57.78 -38.36
N PHE A 1091 -26.88 58.25 -38.00
CA PHE A 1091 -27.80 57.66 -37.04
C PHE A 1091 -29.23 58.13 -37.38
N GLY A 1092 -30.24 57.33 -37.03
CA GLY A 1092 -31.65 57.69 -37.20
C GLY A 1092 -32.11 58.71 -36.16
N THR A 1093 -31.95 58.37 -34.87
CA THR A 1093 -32.26 59.29 -33.77
C THR A 1093 -31.13 59.31 -32.75
N PHE A 1094 -30.90 60.48 -32.17
CA PHE A 1094 -30.05 60.64 -30.99
C PHE A 1094 -30.86 61.26 -29.87
N THR A 1095 -30.84 60.61 -28.71
CA THR A 1095 -31.48 61.11 -27.50
C THR A 1095 -30.41 61.36 -26.45
N PHE A 1096 -30.26 62.61 -26.04
CA PHE A 1096 -29.51 62.97 -24.84
C PHE A 1096 -30.39 63.80 -23.93
N GLY A 1097 -30.65 63.31 -22.73
CA GLY A 1097 -31.47 64.03 -21.77
C GLY A 1097 -31.00 63.75 -20.36
N GLN A 1098 -30.91 64.80 -19.55
CA GLN A 1098 -30.73 64.70 -18.10
C GLN A 1098 -31.98 65.30 -17.43
N ASP A 1099 -32.53 64.55 -16.50
CA ASP A 1099 -33.67 64.90 -15.66
C ASP A 1099 -33.16 64.82 -14.22
N SER A 1100 -33.00 65.97 -13.58
CA SER A 1100 -32.40 66.06 -12.24
C SER A 1100 -33.04 67.15 -11.40
N ASP A 1101 -33.03 66.99 -10.08
CA ASP A 1101 -33.45 67.99 -9.10
C ASP A 1101 -32.37 68.11 -8.02
N LEU A 1102 -31.97 69.33 -7.65
CA LEU A 1102 -31.08 69.55 -6.52
C LEU A 1102 -31.82 70.35 -5.45
N THR A 1103 -31.83 69.84 -4.22
CA THR A 1103 -32.37 70.55 -3.05
C THR A 1103 -31.26 70.76 -2.03
N ILE A 1104 -31.14 71.98 -1.51
CA ILE A 1104 -30.25 72.30 -0.39
C ILE A 1104 -31.11 72.71 0.80
N ASP A 1105 -30.97 72.00 1.92
CA ASP A 1105 -31.62 72.30 3.19
C ASP A 1105 -30.59 72.81 4.19
N LEU A 1106 -30.84 73.98 4.78
CA LEU A 1106 -30.03 74.58 5.82
C LEU A 1106 -30.87 74.81 7.08
N GLU A 1107 -30.41 74.27 8.21
CA GLU A 1107 -30.93 74.60 9.54
C GLU A 1107 -29.76 74.99 10.44
N GLU A 1108 -29.82 76.14 11.10
CA GLU A 1108 -28.75 76.57 12.01
C GLU A 1108 -29.32 77.18 13.28
N LYS A 1109 -28.91 76.65 14.43
CA LYS A 1109 -29.24 77.18 15.75
C LYS A 1109 -27.96 77.45 16.51
N PHE A 1110 -27.57 78.72 16.52
CA PHE A 1110 -26.47 79.20 17.33
C PHE A 1110 -26.99 79.76 18.64
N SER A 1111 -26.58 79.17 19.75
CA SER A 1111 -27.01 79.52 21.09
C SER A 1111 -25.82 79.73 22.02
N VAL A 1112 -26.02 80.55 23.05
CA VAL A 1112 -25.06 80.73 24.13
C VAL A 1112 -25.54 80.05 25.39
N PHE A 1113 -24.74 79.14 25.91
CA PHE A 1113 -24.95 78.48 27.19
C PHE A 1113 -24.31 79.33 28.30
N ILE A 1114 -25.12 79.84 29.22
CA ILE A 1114 -24.65 80.61 30.38
C ILE A 1114 -24.99 79.83 31.64
N ASP A 1115 -23.96 79.38 32.36
CA ASP A 1115 -24.10 78.76 33.67
C ASP A 1115 -24.04 79.83 34.76
N TRP A 1116 -25.20 80.25 35.27
CA TRP A 1116 -25.27 81.29 36.30
C TRP A 1116 -25.00 80.69 37.68
N PRO A 1117 -24.29 81.41 38.58
CA PRO A 1117 -24.15 80.97 39.96
C PRO A 1117 -25.51 80.83 40.67
N ASP A 1118 -25.66 79.78 41.48
CA ASP A 1118 -26.91 79.49 42.21
C ASP A 1118 -27.46 80.70 42.99
N PRO A 1119 -28.80 80.92 43.00
CA PRO A 1119 -29.87 79.97 42.65
C PRO A 1119 -30.40 80.11 41.22
N LEU A 1120 -29.65 80.72 40.29
CA LEU A 1120 -30.17 81.10 38.97
C LEU A 1120 -30.13 79.98 37.91
N GLY A 1121 -29.37 78.89 38.12
CA GLY A 1121 -29.27 77.76 37.19
C GLY A 1121 -28.53 78.09 35.88
N SER A 1122 -28.51 77.14 34.94
CA SER A 1122 -28.01 77.37 33.57
C SER A 1122 -29.15 77.71 32.62
N ASP A 1123 -28.88 78.58 31.64
CA ASP A 1123 -29.82 78.94 30.57
C ASP A 1123 -29.12 78.93 29.20
N THR A 1124 -29.84 78.51 28.17
CA THR A 1124 -29.36 78.48 26.78
C THR A 1124 -30.11 79.52 25.97
N ILE A 1125 -29.44 80.63 25.64
CA ILE A 1125 -30.04 81.74 24.91
C ILE A 1125 -29.73 81.57 23.41
N PRO A 1126 -30.73 81.30 22.54
CA PRO A 1126 -30.50 81.28 21.10
C PRO A 1126 -30.16 82.70 20.62
N ILE A 1127 -28.98 82.85 20.00
CA ILE A 1127 -28.53 84.12 19.39
C ILE A 1127 -29.01 84.22 17.95
N VAL A 1128 -28.85 83.14 17.18
CA VAL A 1128 -29.30 83.06 15.79
C VAL A 1128 -30.07 81.77 15.63
N ASN A 1129 -31.31 81.88 15.15
CA ASN A 1129 -32.13 80.75 14.76
C ASN A 1129 -32.53 80.97 13.30
N ILE A 1130 -31.84 80.30 12.39
CA ILE A 1130 -32.21 80.28 10.97
C ILE A 1130 -33.32 79.24 10.83
N PRO A 1131 -34.58 79.64 10.55
CA PRO A 1131 -35.64 78.69 10.30
C PRO A 1131 -35.29 77.83 9.08
N HIS A 1132 -35.61 76.54 9.14
CA HIS A 1132 -35.33 75.56 8.09
C HIS A 1132 -35.60 76.14 6.69
N ALA A 1133 -34.54 76.33 5.90
CA ALA A 1133 -34.60 76.92 4.57
C ALA A 1133 -34.29 75.85 3.51
N THR A 1134 -35.29 75.55 2.68
CA THR A 1134 -35.17 74.64 1.53
C THR A 1134 -35.02 75.44 0.24
N ILE A 1135 -33.92 75.25 -0.47
CA ILE A 1135 -33.64 75.93 -1.75
C ILE A 1135 -33.72 74.89 -2.89
N PRO A 1136 -34.81 74.87 -3.68
CA PRO A 1136 -34.92 74.01 -4.84
C PRO A 1136 -34.22 74.63 -6.05
N PHE A 1137 -33.26 73.91 -6.60
CA PHE A 1137 -32.73 74.15 -7.94
C PHE A 1137 -33.42 73.12 -8.85
N GLY A 1138 -34.45 73.57 -9.60
CA GLY A 1138 -35.13 72.70 -10.58
C GLY A 1138 -34.20 72.22 -11.69
N ASN A 1139 -34.74 71.48 -12.68
CA ASN A 1139 -33.93 70.77 -13.67
C ASN A 1139 -32.78 71.59 -14.28
N VAL A 1140 -31.55 71.18 -13.94
CA VAL A 1140 -30.32 71.93 -14.21
C VAL A 1140 -29.86 71.78 -15.67
N ALA A 1141 -30.51 70.92 -16.47
CA ALA A 1141 -30.30 70.77 -17.91
C ALA A 1141 -31.63 70.45 -18.64
N PRO A 1142 -31.99 71.16 -19.73
CA PRO A 1142 -33.18 70.82 -20.53
C PRO A 1142 -32.97 69.52 -21.34
N ARG A 1143 -34.05 68.80 -21.67
CA ARG A 1143 -34.03 67.65 -22.60
C ARG A 1143 -33.72 68.11 -24.03
N TRP A 1144 -32.77 67.47 -24.71
CA TRP A 1144 -32.42 67.75 -26.10
C TRP A 1144 -32.89 66.60 -26.99
N HIS A 1145 -33.81 66.89 -27.92
CA HIS A 1145 -34.12 66.00 -29.04
C HIS A 1145 -33.53 66.63 -30.30
N ILE A 1146 -32.51 65.99 -30.87
CA ILE A 1146 -31.92 66.41 -32.15
C ILE A 1146 -32.34 65.36 -33.18
N ASN A 1147 -33.42 65.67 -33.92
CA ASN A 1147 -33.74 64.99 -35.16
C ASN A 1147 -32.99 65.70 -36.32
N GLU A 1148 -32.70 64.99 -37.40
CA GLU A 1148 -31.87 65.46 -38.53
C GLU A 1148 -32.02 66.95 -38.93
N ASN A 1149 -30.86 67.57 -39.15
CA ASN A 1149 -30.57 68.68 -40.08
C ASN A 1149 -31.55 69.88 -40.17
N VAL A 1150 -31.51 70.78 -39.16
CA VAL A 1150 -31.51 72.24 -39.43
C VAL A 1150 -30.67 72.97 -38.36
N TYR A 1151 -29.59 73.64 -38.80
CA TYR A 1151 -28.80 74.54 -37.95
C TYR A 1151 -29.59 75.82 -37.60
N GLU A 1152 -30.03 75.99 -36.36
CA GLU A 1152 -30.28 77.32 -35.78
C GLU A 1152 -29.51 77.49 -34.47
N ARG A 1153 -28.75 78.59 -34.38
CA ARG A 1153 -28.02 79.00 -33.17
C ARG A 1153 -29.01 79.48 -32.11
N ALA A 1154 -28.84 79.05 -30.87
CA ALA A 1154 -29.71 79.43 -29.76
C ALA A 1154 -28.92 79.86 -28.49
N PHE A 1155 -29.06 81.16 -28.19
CA PHE A 1155 -29.06 81.84 -26.88
C PHE A 1155 -27.80 82.36 -26.15
N HIS A 1156 -28.09 83.48 -25.47
CA HIS A 1156 -27.32 84.41 -24.65
C HIS A 1156 -28.07 84.47 -23.30
N LEU A 1157 -27.38 84.40 -22.15
CA LEU A 1157 -28.00 84.50 -20.81
C LEU A 1157 -27.48 85.75 -20.05
N PRO A 1158 -28.35 86.52 -19.38
CA PRO A 1158 -27.95 87.64 -18.53
C PRO A 1158 -27.66 87.17 -17.10
N ILE A 1159 -26.52 87.61 -16.54
CA ILE A 1159 -26.15 87.38 -15.13
C ILE A 1159 -26.81 88.46 -14.25
N ILE A 1160 -27.48 88.04 -13.17
CA ILE A 1160 -28.04 88.93 -12.13
C ILE A 1160 -27.04 89.00 -10.96
N HIS A 1161 -26.62 90.23 -10.59
CA HIS A 1161 -25.83 90.54 -9.40
C HIS A 1161 -26.75 90.83 -8.19
N PHE A 1162 -26.39 90.33 -7.01
CA PHE A 1162 -26.78 90.92 -5.72
C PHE A 1162 -25.52 91.25 -4.91
N GLY A 1163 -25.43 92.49 -4.44
CA GLY A 1163 -24.33 92.98 -3.61
C GLY A 1163 -24.75 93.17 -2.15
N ILE A 1164 -23.84 92.83 -1.24
CA ILE A 1164 -23.71 93.40 0.11
C ILE A 1164 -22.21 93.65 0.33
N ALA A 1165 -21.89 94.78 0.96
CA ALA A 1165 -20.61 95.49 0.89
C ALA A 1165 -19.47 94.96 1.76
N ASP A 1166 -18.25 95.23 1.28
CA ASP A 1166 -16.98 95.48 1.98
C ASP A 1166 -16.46 94.48 3.02
N CYS A 1167 -16.03 93.31 2.52
CA CYS A 1167 -14.76 92.67 2.88
C CYS A 1167 -14.20 92.04 1.58
N GLY A 1168 -13.29 92.72 0.90
CA GLY A 1168 -12.72 92.21 -0.35
C GLY A 1168 -11.84 90.99 -0.11
N VAL A 1169 -12.18 89.86 -0.74
CA VAL A 1169 -11.25 88.74 -0.91
C VAL A 1169 -10.51 88.96 -2.23
N SER A 1170 -9.20 89.18 -2.16
CA SER A 1170 -8.33 89.20 -3.33
C SER A 1170 -7.77 87.78 -3.53
N PHE A 1171 -8.02 87.21 -4.70
CA PHE A 1171 -7.33 85.99 -5.14
C PHE A 1171 -6.16 86.41 -6.03
N ASP A 1172 -4.93 86.23 -5.56
CA ASP A 1172 -3.72 86.39 -6.39
C ASP A 1172 -3.55 85.12 -7.24
N VAL A 1173 -4.17 85.08 -8.41
CA VAL A 1173 -3.86 84.06 -9.42
C VAL A 1173 -2.63 84.54 -10.18
N ARG A 1174 -1.43 84.18 -9.69
CA ARG A 1174 -0.23 84.30 -10.51
C ARG A 1174 -0.17 83.14 -11.50
N PRO A 1175 -0.08 83.39 -12.82
CA PRO A 1175 0.39 82.36 -13.73
C PRO A 1175 1.87 82.10 -13.44
N ALA A 1176 2.28 80.84 -13.27
CA ALA A 1176 3.70 80.52 -13.28
C ALA A 1176 4.30 80.93 -14.64
N PRO A 1177 5.34 81.78 -14.69
CA PRO A 1177 5.93 82.22 -15.94
C PRO A 1177 6.92 81.17 -16.47
N GLY A 1178 6.65 80.71 -17.69
CA GLY A 1178 7.57 79.97 -18.54
C GLY A 1178 7.45 78.46 -18.39
N TYR A 1179 6.86 77.80 -19.40
CA TYR A 1179 7.54 76.80 -20.22
C TYR A 1179 6.70 76.53 -21.47
N THR A 1180 7.27 76.94 -22.60
CA THR A 1180 6.93 76.47 -23.94
C THR A 1180 7.30 74.99 -24.06
N THR A 1181 6.42 74.19 -24.66
CA THR A 1181 6.70 72.80 -25.01
C THR A 1181 7.70 72.70 -26.17
N SER A 1182 8.82 72.03 -25.92
CA SER A 1182 9.54 71.28 -26.95
C SER A 1182 10.23 70.08 -26.30
N GLY A 1183 9.86 68.87 -26.73
CA GLY A 1183 10.67 67.66 -26.56
C GLY A 1183 10.32 66.77 -25.36
N ASN A 1184 10.03 65.53 -25.69
CA ASN A 1184 9.84 64.36 -24.83
C ASN A 1184 11.00 64.15 -23.84
N THR A 1185 10.68 63.78 -22.59
CA THR A 1185 11.08 62.53 -21.90
C THR A 1185 10.82 62.64 -20.40
N PHE A 1186 10.12 61.67 -19.81
CA PHE A 1186 10.15 61.40 -18.37
C PHE A 1186 10.54 59.94 -18.16
N THR A 1187 11.69 59.74 -17.53
CA THR A 1187 12.20 58.45 -17.05
C THR A 1187 11.95 58.43 -15.54
N LEU A 1188 11.29 57.39 -15.01
CA LEU A 1188 11.30 57.12 -13.57
C LEU A 1188 12.22 55.95 -13.26
N GLY A 1189 13.21 56.22 -12.42
CA GLY A 1189 14.24 55.30 -11.98
C GLY A 1189 13.75 54.29 -10.94
N GLN A 1190 14.55 53.24 -10.81
CA GLN A 1190 14.48 52.25 -9.74
C GLN A 1190 14.54 52.90 -8.34
N PRO A 1191 13.86 52.30 -7.33
CA PRO A 1191 14.27 52.46 -5.94
C PRO A 1191 15.32 51.40 -5.57
N THR A 1192 16.40 51.85 -4.95
CA THR A 1192 17.38 51.02 -4.24
C THR A 1192 16.98 50.84 -2.77
N ASN A 1193 16.97 49.58 -2.33
CA ASN A 1193 17.25 49.09 -0.97
C ASN A 1193 16.46 49.65 0.24
N ASP A 1194 15.37 48.98 0.63
CA ASP A 1194 15.08 48.67 2.03
C ASP A 1194 14.40 47.29 2.19
N GLY A 1195 15.21 46.28 2.53
CA GLY A 1195 14.78 44.89 2.63
C GLY A 1195 14.01 44.55 3.91
N ALA A 1196 12.77 45.01 4.07
CA ALA A 1196 11.93 44.55 5.20
C ALA A 1196 10.43 44.35 4.91
N HIS A 1197 9.92 44.64 3.71
CA HIS A 1197 8.51 44.40 3.39
C HIS A 1197 8.34 43.75 2.01
N THR A 1198 7.85 42.52 2.00
CA THR A 1198 7.40 41.81 0.80
C THR A 1198 6.10 42.44 0.28
N PRO A 1199 5.98 42.76 -1.03
CA PRO A 1199 4.73 43.21 -1.62
C PRO A 1199 3.85 42.01 -1.98
N ALA A 1200 2.59 42.04 -1.55
CA ALA A 1200 1.53 41.18 -2.05
C ALA A 1200 0.67 41.96 -3.05
N TRP A 1201 0.42 41.36 -4.20
CA TRP A 1201 -0.41 41.87 -5.28
C TRP A 1201 -1.91 41.68 -4.99
N LEU A 1202 -2.72 42.38 -5.80
CA LEU A 1202 -4.16 42.29 -6.04
C LEU A 1202 -5.11 43.05 -5.08
N ILE A 1203 -5.63 44.18 -5.54
CA ILE A 1203 -7.07 44.44 -5.77
C ILE A 1203 -7.15 45.52 -6.88
N THR A 1204 -7.68 45.08 -8.03
CA THR A 1204 -8.49 45.77 -9.06
C THR A 1204 -8.00 47.05 -9.76
N PRO A 1205 -8.31 47.19 -11.07
CA PRO A 1205 -7.84 48.30 -11.88
C PRO A 1205 -8.47 49.62 -11.45
N ASP A 1206 -7.61 50.60 -11.22
CA ASP A 1206 -7.94 52.02 -11.20
C ASP A 1206 -8.39 52.43 -12.61
N ILE A 1207 -9.71 52.43 -12.83
CA ILE A 1207 -10.35 53.06 -13.98
C ILE A 1207 -10.41 54.57 -13.68
N ASN A 1208 -9.32 55.25 -13.94
CA ASN A 1208 -9.30 56.69 -14.20
C ASN A 1208 -9.62 56.96 -15.68
N LEU A 1209 -10.63 56.28 -16.24
CA LEU A 1209 -10.92 56.34 -17.68
C LEU A 1209 -12.40 56.09 -18.03
N LEU A 1210 -13.29 56.86 -17.42
CA LEU A 1210 -14.47 57.37 -18.11
C LEU A 1210 -14.65 58.84 -17.69
N GLY A 1211 -14.30 59.74 -18.60
CA GLY A 1211 -14.47 61.19 -18.45
C GLY A 1211 -15.94 61.61 -18.44
N PHE A 1212 -16.67 61.22 -17.39
CA PHE A 1212 -17.93 61.82 -16.98
C PHE A 1212 -17.70 62.62 -15.70
N SER A 1213 -17.18 63.85 -15.86
CA SER A 1213 -17.21 64.84 -14.78
C SER A 1213 -18.52 65.62 -14.86
N LEU A 1214 -19.51 65.25 -14.05
CA LEU A 1214 -20.61 66.12 -13.65
C LEU A 1214 -21.02 65.73 -12.20
N PRO A 1215 -20.75 66.54 -11.16
CA PRO A 1215 -20.22 67.90 -11.13
C PRO A 1215 -18.97 68.07 -10.23
N ASP A 1216 -17.82 68.41 -10.83
CA ASP A 1216 -16.66 68.95 -10.11
C ASP A 1216 -16.97 70.27 -9.38
N PHE A 1217 -18.13 70.90 -9.59
CA PHE A 1217 -18.56 72.05 -8.80
C PHE A 1217 -18.94 71.69 -7.34
N GLY A 1218 -19.42 70.46 -7.10
CA GLY A 1218 -19.78 69.98 -5.75
C GLY A 1218 -18.60 69.33 -5.01
N LEU A 1219 -17.78 68.58 -5.74
CA LEU A 1219 -16.57 67.95 -5.20
C LEU A 1219 -15.41 68.94 -5.01
N ASP A 1220 -15.27 70.00 -5.81
CA ASP A 1220 -14.30 71.08 -5.50
C ASP A 1220 -14.71 71.87 -4.25
N ILE A 1221 -16.02 72.04 -3.98
CA ILE A 1221 -16.50 72.67 -2.72
C ILE A 1221 -16.22 71.72 -1.54
N ILE A 1222 -16.52 70.43 -1.68
CA ILE A 1222 -16.35 69.44 -0.60
C ILE A 1222 -14.86 69.11 -0.35
N ALA A 1223 -14.01 69.02 -1.39
CA ALA A 1223 -12.57 68.84 -1.27
C ALA A 1223 -11.86 70.09 -0.75
N TYR A 1224 -12.39 71.30 -1.03
CA TYR A 1224 -11.96 72.54 -0.39
C TYR A 1224 -12.30 72.56 1.11
N PHE A 1225 -13.41 71.94 1.54
CA PHE A 1225 -13.77 71.81 2.96
C PHE A 1225 -13.14 70.61 3.70
N LEU A 1226 -12.70 69.56 3.01
CA LEU A 1226 -12.16 68.33 3.61
C LEU A 1226 -10.63 68.15 3.49
N SER A 1227 -9.92 69.09 2.88
CA SER A 1227 -8.45 69.07 2.76
C SER A 1227 -7.74 69.32 4.11
N PRO A 1228 -6.68 68.57 4.47
CA PRO A 1228 -5.85 68.82 5.67
C PRO A 1228 -5.14 70.20 5.67
N TYR A 1229 -5.21 70.94 4.56
CA TYR A 1229 -4.67 72.30 4.41
C TYR A 1229 -5.63 73.40 4.90
N GLY A 1230 -6.82 73.06 5.42
CA GLY A 1230 -7.76 74.00 6.03
C GLY A 1230 -7.30 74.65 7.35
N ASN A 1231 -6.14 74.27 7.89
CA ASN A 1231 -5.59 74.85 9.12
C ASN A 1231 -4.84 76.20 8.92
N GLY A 1232 -4.98 76.85 7.76
CA GLY A 1232 -4.21 78.04 7.37
C GLY A 1232 -5.00 79.34 7.23
N ILE A 1233 -6.22 79.47 7.76
CA ILE A 1233 -6.96 80.74 7.73
C ILE A 1233 -6.64 81.53 9.01
N THR A 1234 -5.70 82.46 8.93
CA THR A 1234 -5.56 83.54 9.92
C THR A 1234 -6.27 84.79 9.43
N ALA A 1235 -7.14 85.36 10.25
CA ALA A 1235 -7.76 86.65 9.99
C ALA A 1235 -6.69 87.76 9.95
N TYR A 1236 -6.87 88.76 9.07
CA TYR A 1236 -6.10 90.00 9.16
C TYR A 1236 -6.30 90.64 10.56
N PRO A 1237 -5.24 91.16 11.20
CA PRO A 1237 -5.29 91.70 12.56
C PRO A 1237 -6.15 92.98 12.74
N GLU A 1238 -6.83 93.46 11.70
CA GLU A 1238 -7.53 94.75 11.71
C GLU A 1238 -9.05 94.64 11.97
N CYS A 1239 -9.58 93.45 12.25
CA CYS A 1239 -11.00 93.24 12.62
C CYS A 1239 -11.19 92.78 14.08
N GLN A 1240 -10.29 93.18 14.98
CA GLN A 1240 -10.25 92.69 16.36
C GLN A 1240 -11.12 93.46 17.39
N TRP A 1241 -12.23 94.06 16.97
CA TRP A 1241 -13.16 94.74 17.90
C TRP A 1241 -14.61 94.35 17.64
N LEU A 1242 -14.96 93.10 17.98
CA LEU A 1242 -16.27 92.67 18.49
C LEU A 1242 -16.21 91.17 18.85
N VAL A 1243 -15.44 90.85 19.91
CA VAL A 1243 -15.72 89.83 20.93
C VAL A 1243 -15.36 90.45 22.27
#